data_AF-W4DAQ9-F1
#
_entry.id   AF-W4DAQ9-F1
#
_cell.length_a   1.000
_cell.length_b   1.000
_cell.length_c   1.000
_cell.angle_alpha   90.00
_cell.angle_beta   90.00
_cell.angle_gamma   90.00
#
_symmetry.space_group_name_H-M   'P 1'
#
loop_
_entity.id
_entity.type
_entity.pdbx_description
1 polymer ?
#
loop_
_entity_poly.entity_id
_entity_poly.type
_entity_poly.pdbx_seq_one_letter_code
_entity_poly.pdbx_strand_id
1 'polypeptide(L)'
;MKKIISLTVSAALLLAPLAYTINAPALNLKVDAVSAASEEAPAATAKPAPKATAKPAATPKATAKPAATPKATAKPAATPKATAKPAATPKATAKPAATPKATAAPAATAKATAKPAATTAPEASAKASAKPAVTAKPAATAAPVTVHEDVYQDGVYVAYGDAYSKGTEGAKVTIKDGKIADIELLRTSPKIIDRNARENYSGVWAAYGLMKDRLMGKTRDGAAAVDAVSGATRTSNGWKLSVDRAFERSLAHQAADATYFNGVHMGVDPEAKYAVFATYEANKLTAVKMYPLSATGDFVDEKTYTAEQTAAIAAITPALLAKGASAQPVAGFEAETKAAVNAFWDAEQNASINNKAAYVDGFYSSYGTARSVGVERADVVIRNGKLVDVKLFRLGSNLIDRGATAYAEVVKANAPMTAKLLANGSYIANYNEKVDGISGATESSHGWNQAVERAFEKALKTPGEGQTFDGKFAGVDNQSKVMLLVDIDADQVTGIKLSLFGADGKLIADDKRSEEQKSLVDKLTAGLLASGVQAPDIAGQEALSAAAKAALTDALTNASKVQGTYKDGTFTAYGDAYDKGTNKADVTLRNGKIVNVALSRVGMNMVDLGKSAYAEVQKAIPVLTASFLAAGTREGAQDVDAVSGATSSSNALKAAVDRAYGKAEVTETDKAAYFDGIFIGASVDKTVNVMVTTKYNVPVTMAVYYLDDKGKVRYNLTDDELLVKYEIENTSNGKGLHKYGYRAAAFGANDAQKAISAKAVEAIKAALESAGK
;
A
#
# COMPACT_ATOMS: atom_id res chain seq x y z
N MET A 1 35.05 -35.49 40.74
CA MET A 1 34.76 -36.12 42.05
C MET A 1 34.49 -35.04 43.09
N LYS A 2 34.02 -35.43 44.29
CA LYS A 2 33.93 -34.66 45.57
C LYS A 2 35.07 -33.62 45.74
N LYS A 3 34.92 -32.46 46.39
CA LYS A 3 34.02 -31.95 47.47
C LYS A 3 33.62 -30.49 47.16
N ILE A 4 32.43 -29.96 47.50
CA ILE A 4 31.89 -29.61 48.82
C ILE A 4 32.77 -28.64 49.63
N ILE A 5 32.36 -27.37 49.69
CA ILE A 5 32.30 -26.59 50.94
C ILE A 5 30.85 -26.10 51.07
N SER A 6 30.34 -26.09 52.29
CA SER A 6 28.97 -25.66 52.66
C SER A 6 29.07 -24.82 53.91
N LEU A 7 28.34 -23.71 53.97
CA LEU A 7 27.83 -23.19 55.24
C LEU A 7 26.45 -22.54 55.03
N THR A 8 25.70 -22.42 56.11
CA THR A 8 24.23 -22.51 56.08
C THR A 8 23.51 -21.30 56.68
N VAL A 9 22.47 -20.87 55.97
CA VAL A 9 21.12 -20.57 56.51
C VAL A 9 21.03 -19.62 57.71
N SER A 10 20.39 -18.47 57.49
CA SER A 10 19.18 -18.08 58.24
C SER A 10 18.31 -17.16 57.37
N ALA A 11 16.99 -17.23 57.55
CA ALA A 11 16.02 -16.52 56.72
C ALA A 11 15.11 -15.63 57.58
N ALA A 12 14.73 -14.48 57.03
CA ALA A 12 13.61 -13.67 57.49
C ALA A 12 12.89 -13.08 56.28
N LEU A 13 11.56 -13.06 56.32
CA LEU A 13 10.71 -12.51 55.25
C LEU A 13 10.75 -10.97 55.27
N LEU A 14 10.64 -10.34 54.09
CA LEU A 14 9.52 -9.44 53.79
C LEU A 14 9.42 -9.12 52.28
N LEU A 15 8.32 -8.47 51.91
CA LEU A 15 7.78 -8.42 50.55
C LEU A 15 8.45 -7.38 49.63
N ALA A 16 8.42 -7.74 48.35
CA ALA A 16 8.73 -7.03 47.10
C ALA A 16 8.18 -5.59 46.94
N PRO A 17 8.40 -4.92 45.77
CA PRO A 17 9.65 -4.78 45.02
C PRO A 17 9.94 -3.30 44.62
N LEU A 18 11.21 -2.97 44.33
CA LEU A 18 11.56 -1.73 43.61
C LEU A 18 12.59 -1.99 42.51
N ALA A 19 12.59 -1.11 41.51
CA ALA A 19 13.26 -1.31 40.23
C ALA A 19 14.79 -1.45 40.32
N TYR A 20 15.37 -2.19 39.38
CA TYR A 20 16.77 -2.02 38.99
C TYR A 20 16.92 -2.03 37.46
N THR A 21 17.62 -1.01 36.96
CA THR A 21 18.23 -1.00 35.64
C THR A 21 19.37 -2.03 35.60
N ILE A 22 19.65 -2.60 34.42
CA ILE A 22 20.84 -3.44 34.22
C ILE A 22 21.72 -2.77 33.17
N ASN A 23 22.91 -2.37 33.60
CA ASN A 23 23.99 -1.86 32.77
C ASN A 23 24.72 -3.04 32.11
N ALA A 24 25.02 -2.96 30.80
CA ALA A 24 25.59 -4.07 30.04
C ALA A 24 27.13 -3.99 29.95
N PRO A 25 27.88 -5.05 30.30
CA PRO A 25 29.31 -5.12 30.05
C PRO A 25 29.60 -5.50 28.59
N ALA A 26 30.52 -4.79 27.95
CA ALA A 26 30.90 -5.05 26.56
C ALA A 26 31.58 -6.42 26.38
N LEU A 27 31.14 -7.19 25.38
CA LEU A 27 31.70 -8.51 25.08
C LEU A 27 32.56 -8.47 23.81
N ASN A 28 33.87 -8.59 23.98
CA ASN A 28 34.85 -8.49 22.90
C ASN A 28 34.93 -9.81 22.10
N LEU A 29 34.21 -9.90 20.97
CA LEU A 29 34.30 -11.04 20.05
C LEU A 29 35.30 -10.75 18.92
N LYS A 30 36.39 -11.53 18.87
CA LYS A 30 37.18 -11.67 17.65
C LYS A 30 36.48 -12.65 16.72
N VAL A 31 36.32 -12.28 15.45
CA VAL A 31 35.75 -13.13 14.40
C VAL A 31 36.88 -13.59 13.48
N ASP A 32 37.20 -14.88 13.52
CA ASP A 32 38.08 -15.50 12.51
C ASP A 32 37.26 -15.74 11.22
N ALA A 33 37.65 -15.06 10.14
CA ALA A 33 36.90 -15.03 8.90
C ALA A 33 37.29 -16.18 7.95
N VAL A 34 36.47 -17.23 7.87
CA VAL A 34 36.56 -18.24 6.80
C VAL A 34 35.18 -18.71 6.32
N SER A 35 34.73 -18.17 5.19
CA SER A 35 33.97 -18.91 4.16
C SER A 35 33.97 -18.09 2.86
N ALA A 36 34.41 -18.68 1.75
CA ALA A 36 34.64 -17.96 0.50
C ALA A 36 33.53 -18.23 -0.54
N ALA A 37 33.00 -17.16 -1.13
CA ALA A 37 32.05 -17.22 -2.25
C ALA A 37 32.12 -15.95 -3.13
N SER A 38 33.33 -15.51 -3.50
CA SER A 38 33.54 -14.27 -4.25
C SER A 38 34.74 -14.36 -5.21
N GLU A 39 34.49 -14.39 -6.52
CA GLU A 39 35.37 -13.76 -7.53
C GLU A 39 34.71 -13.64 -8.92
N GLU A 40 35.35 -12.89 -9.82
CA GLU A 40 34.90 -12.60 -11.19
C GLU A 40 35.62 -13.45 -12.26
N ALA A 41 34.84 -14.00 -13.20
CA ALA A 41 35.22 -14.22 -14.62
C ALA A 41 36.45 -15.12 -14.94
N PRO A 42 36.78 -15.35 -16.23
CA PRO A 42 35.93 -15.57 -17.40
C PRO A 42 36.06 -17.02 -17.95
N ALA A 43 35.37 -17.34 -19.05
CA ALA A 43 35.36 -18.70 -19.62
C ALA A 43 36.48 -18.97 -20.65
N ALA A 44 37.03 -20.20 -20.65
CA ALA A 44 37.87 -20.73 -21.72
C ALA A 44 37.71 -22.25 -21.93
N THR A 45 37.58 -22.65 -23.20
CA THR A 45 37.84 -23.95 -23.87
C THR A 45 38.04 -25.25 -23.06
N ALA A 46 37.35 -26.33 -23.45
CA ALA A 46 37.52 -27.68 -22.88
C ALA A 46 37.84 -28.78 -23.92
N LYS A 47 38.93 -29.54 -23.70
CA LYS A 47 39.13 -30.96 -24.12
C LYS A 47 40.33 -31.59 -23.35
N PRO A 48 40.64 -32.91 -23.43
CA PRO A 48 40.40 -33.76 -22.26
C PRO A 48 41.60 -34.56 -21.70
N ALA A 49 41.42 -35.05 -20.46
CA ALA A 49 41.96 -36.27 -19.81
C ALA A 49 43.21 -36.99 -20.37
N PRO A 50 44.07 -37.50 -19.45
CA PRO A 50 44.00 -38.95 -19.19
C PRO A 50 43.89 -39.35 -17.70
N LYS A 51 43.92 -40.68 -17.45
CA LYS A 51 43.40 -41.39 -16.25
C LYS A 51 44.36 -42.52 -15.83
N ALA A 52 44.58 -42.71 -14.52
CA ALA A 52 45.25 -43.88 -13.91
C ALA A 52 44.82 -44.01 -12.42
N THR A 53 44.01 -44.99 -11.98
CA THR A 53 44.36 -46.33 -11.39
C THR A 53 45.01 -46.29 -9.99
N ALA A 54 44.77 -47.19 -9.02
CA ALA A 54 43.77 -48.26 -8.73
C ALA A 54 43.94 -48.68 -7.22
N LYS A 55 43.40 -49.74 -6.59
CA LYS A 55 42.55 -50.92 -6.93
C LYS A 55 41.85 -51.45 -5.64
N PRO A 56 40.59 -51.93 -5.62
CA PRO A 56 39.87 -52.29 -4.39
C PRO A 56 39.72 -53.82 -4.12
N ALA A 57 39.03 -54.18 -3.02
CA ALA A 57 38.38 -55.47 -2.73
C ALA A 57 37.41 -55.36 -1.52
N ALA A 58 36.40 -56.20 -1.29
CA ALA A 58 35.56 -57.00 -2.20
C ALA A 58 34.24 -57.45 -1.51
N THR A 59 33.21 -57.71 -2.32
CA THR A 59 31.79 -57.94 -1.99
C THR A 59 31.39 -59.40 -1.73
N PRO A 60 30.19 -59.61 -1.12
CA PRO A 60 29.24 -60.64 -1.57
C PRO A 60 28.08 -60.18 -2.53
N LYS A 61 26.83 -60.61 -2.29
CA LYS A 61 25.81 -60.88 -3.35
C LYS A 61 24.37 -61.06 -2.73
N ALA A 62 23.22 -61.13 -3.43
CA ALA A 62 22.88 -61.10 -4.87
C ALA A 62 21.36 -60.80 -5.17
N THR A 63 21.06 -60.03 -6.23
CA THR A 63 20.01 -60.30 -7.28
C THR A 63 18.49 -60.32 -6.91
N ALA A 64 17.51 -60.22 -7.84
CA ALA A 64 17.50 -60.38 -9.32
C ALA A 64 16.56 -59.39 -10.08
N LYS A 65 16.44 -59.53 -11.43
CA LYS A 65 15.81 -58.56 -12.35
C LYS A 65 15.12 -59.19 -13.59
N PRO A 66 13.83 -58.88 -13.86
CA PRO A 66 13.18 -58.98 -15.18
C PRO A 66 12.66 -57.62 -15.71
N ALA A 67 12.18 -57.54 -16.97
CA ALA A 67 11.36 -56.44 -17.55
C ALA A 67 10.71 -56.86 -18.89
N ALA A 68 9.53 -56.33 -19.25
CA ALA A 68 8.91 -56.46 -20.60
C ALA A 68 7.71 -55.50 -20.85
N THR A 69 7.37 -55.28 -22.14
CA THR A 69 6.12 -54.66 -22.67
C THR A 69 5.51 -55.59 -23.74
N PRO A 70 4.18 -55.62 -23.99
CA PRO A 70 3.62 -54.93 -25.18
C PRO A 70 2.12 -54.48 -25.05
N LYS A 71 1.26 -54.79 -26.03
CA LYS A 71 0.02 -54.08 -26.45
C LYS A 71 -1.00 -55.09 -27.08
N ALA A 72 -2.29 -54.83 -27.36
CA ALA A 72 -3.17 -53.63 -27.29
C ALA A 72 -4.69 -54.00 -27.30
N THR A 73 -5.56 -52.97 -27.22
CA THR A 73 -6.94 -52.84 -27.81
C THR A 73 -8.06 -53.85 -27.53
N ALA A 74 -9.20 -53.35 -27.00
CA ALA A 74 -10.57 -53.77 -27.36
C ALA A 74 -11.66 -52.72 -27.00
N LYS A 75 -12.81 -52.79 -27.66
CA LYS A 75 -14.13 -52.09 -27.49
C LYS A 75 -15.20 -53.12 -27.99
N PRO A 76 -16.54 -53.06 -27.73
CA PRO A 76 -17.32 -51.99 -27.11
C PRO A 76 -18.55 -52.40 -26.22
N ALA A 77 -19.29 -51.36 -25.80
CA ALA A 77 -20.77 -51.29 -25.64
C ALA A 77 -21.52 -52.07 -24.52
N ALA A 78 -22.31 -51.31 -23.74
CA ALA A 78 -23.73 -51.58 -23.48
C ALA A 78 -24.41 -50.34 -22.85
N THR A 79 -25.70 -50.10 -23.14
CA THR A 79 -26.53 -49.04 -22.53
C THR A 79 -27.67 -49.66 -21.72
N PRO A 80 -27.91 -49.26 -20.46
CA PRO A 80 -29.18 -49.54 -19.78
C PRO A 80 -30.29 -48.59 -20.25
N LYS A 81 -31.53 -49.07 -20.36
CA LYS A 81 -32.74 -48.28 -20.68
C LYS A 81 -33.73 -48.36 -19.52
N ALA A 82 -34.54 -47.32 -19.34
CA ALA A 82 -35.28 -47.05 -18.10
C ALA A 82 -36.66 -47.75 -17.95
N THR A 83 -37.00 -48.06 -16.69
CA THR A 83 -38.34 -48.08 -16.05
C THR A 83 -38.12 -48.19 -14.52
N ALA A 84 -39.04 -47.84 -13.60
CA ALA A 84 -40.46 -47.49 -13.71
C ALA A 84 -40.87 -46.29 -12.79
N LYS A 85 -42.18 -46.01 -12.71
CA LYS A 85 -42.84 -44.83 -12.10
C LYS A 85 -43.56 -45.19 -10.79
N PRO A 86 -43.48 -44.34 -9.75
CA PRO A 86 -44.70 -43.80 -9.10
C PRO A 86 -44.73 -42.26 -9.18
N ALA A 87 -45.83 -41.52 -9.42
CA ALA A 87 -47.28 -41.76 -9.31
C ALA A 87 -47.96 -41.43 -7.95
N ALA A 88 -47.81 -40.20 -7.45
CA ALA A 88 -48.86 -39.51 -6.66
C ALA A 88 -48.65 -37.98 -6.70
N THR A 89 -49.73 -37.18 -6.76
CA THR A 89 -49.64 -35.71 -6.78
C THR A 89 -50.40 -35.11 -5.58
N PRO A 90 -49.75 -34.35 -4.68
CA PRO A 90 -50.45 -33.47 -3.75
C PRO A 90 -51.14 -32.33 -4.51
N LYS A 91 -52.46 -32.20 -4.34
CA LYS A 91 -53.31 -31.22 -5.04
C LYS A 91 -53.17 -29.83 -4.43
N ALA A 92 -53.11 -28.79 -5.26
CA ALA A 92 -53.02 -27.41 -4.82
C ALA A 92 -54.28 -26.91 -4.07
N THR A 93 -54.09 -25.99 -3.12
CA THR A 93 -55.15 -25.35 -2.32
C THR A 93 -54.98 -23.83 -2.22
N ALA A 94 -56.11 -23.12 -2.30
CA ALA A 94 -56.34 -21.76 -1.80
C ALA A 94 -55.39 -20.60 -2.19
N LYS A 95 -55.50 -20.18 -3.46
CA LYS A 95 -55.57 -18.77 -3.90
C LYS A 95 -55.75 -17.70 -2.78
N PRO A 96 -54.81 -16.75 -2.63
CA PRO A 96 -55.12 -15.38 -2.21
C PRO A 96 -55.76 -14.58 -3.36
N ALA A 97 -56.67 -13.66 -3.04
CA ALA A 97 -57.41 -12.86 -4.02
C ALA A 97 -57.44 -11.37 -3.62
N ALA A 98 -58.00 -10.54 -4.50
CA ALA A 98 -58.25 -9.10 -4.32
C ALA A 98 -57.01 -8.18 -4.37
N THR A 99 -56.72 -7.70 -5.59
CA THR A 99 -55.92 -6.50 -5.85
C THR A 99 -56.58 -5.26 -5.23
N PRO A 100 -55.85 -4.38 -4.51
CA PRO A 100 -56.30 -3.01 -4.26
C PRO A 100 -56.35 -2.24 -5.59
N LYS A 101 -57.52 -1.68 -5.92
CA LYS A 101 -57.74 -0.94 -7.18
C LYS A 101 -57.29 0.52 -7.02
N ALA A 102 -56.47 1.01 -7.94
CA ALA A 102 -56.08 2.43 -7.99
C ALA A 102 -57.30 3.34 -8.15
N THR A 103 -57.33 4.47 -7.43
CA THR A 103 -58.43 5.43 -7.47
C THR A 103 -57.91 6.87 -7.49
N ALA A 104 -58.29 7.60 -8.55
CA ALA A 104 -58.33 9.06 -8.73
C ALA A 104 -57.10 9.93 -8.38
N ALA A 105 -56.66 10.73 -9.37
CA ALA A 105 -55.81 11.90 -9.16
C ALA A 105 -56.66 13.18 -8.98
N PRO A 106 -56.11 14.26 -8.36
CA PRO A 106 -56.66 15.60 -8.50
C PRO A 106 -56.20 16.24 -9.83
N ALA A 107 -57.16 16.66 -10.66
CA ALA A 107 -56.90 17.51 -11.83
C ALA A 107 -57.04 19.02 -11.47
N ALA A 108 -56.71 19.91 -12.40
CA ALA A 108 -56.33 21.30 -12.08
C ALA A 108 -57.35 22.40 -12.44
N THR A 109 -57.10 23.59 -11.85
CA THR A 109 -57.45 24.95 -12.33
C THR A 109 -58.90 25.39 -12.58
N ALA A 110 -59.34 26.42 -11.85
CA ALA A 110 -59.74 27.76 -12.37
C ALA A 110 -60.08 28.74 -11.21
N LYS A 111 -60.24 30.06 -11.38
CA LYS A 111 -59.36 31.15 -11.90
C LYS A 111 -60.13 32.49 -11.87
N ALA A 112 -59.76 33.43 -10.99
CA ALA A 112 -60.05 34.89 -11.00
C ALA A 112 -59.53 35.50 -9.66
N THR A 113 -59.00 36.71 -9.50
CA THR A 113 -58.64 37.89 -10.36
C THR A 113 -57.71 38.82 -9.52
N ALA A 114 -56.92 39.80 -10.01
CA ALA A 114 -56.57 40.22 -11.37
C ALA A 114 -55.14 40.81 -11.50
N LYS A 115 -54.91 42.07 -11.06
CA LYS A 115 -53.78 42.98 -11.44
C LYS A 115 -53.76 44.23 -10.53
N PRO A 116 -52.73 45.11 -10.55
CA PRO A 116 -51.29 44.91 -10.85
C PRO A 116 -50.31 45.75 -9.97
N ALA A 117 -48.99 45.59 -10.24
CA ALA A 117 -47.92 46.61 -10.09
C ALA A 117 -47.47 47.07 -8.68
N ALA A 118 -46.29 47.69 -8.48
CA ALA A 118 -44.96 47.54 -9.12
C ALA A 118 -43.86 48.31 -8.35
N THR A 119 -42.59 47.92 -8.56
CA THR A 119 -41.34 48.74 -8.44
C THR A 119 -40.79 49.18 -7.06
N THR A 120 -39.46 49.35 -7.06
CA THR A 120 -38.60 50.22 -6.21
C THR A 120 -38.56 50.06 -4.68
N ALA A 121 -37.44 49.51 -4.20
CA ALA A 121 -36.63 50.12 -3.13
C ALA A 121 -35.72 51.23 -3.75
N PRO A 122 -34.88 51.99 -3.00
CA PRO A 122 -34.62 51.98 -1.54
C PRO A 122 -34.72 53.40 -0.88
N GLU A 123 -34.45 53.50 0.42
CA GLU A 123 -33.34 54.31 0.98
C GLU A 123 -33.23 54.16 2.52
N ALA A 124 -32.24 54.84 3.14
CA ALA A 124 -31.85 54.66 4.54
C ALA A 124 -31.80 55.98 5.33
N SER A 125 -32.13 55.93 6.63
CA SER A 125 -31.66 56.81 7.73
C SER A 125 -32.54 56.59 8.98
N ALA A 126 -32.26 57.17 10.17
CA ALA A 126 -31.05 57.15 10.97
C ALA A 126 -31.38 57.71 12.39
N LYS A 127 -30.57 57.34 13.41
CA LYS A 127 -30.18 58.19 14.55
C LYS A 127 -31.20 58.57 15.68
N ALA A 128 -31.36 57.64 16.62
CA ALA A 128 -31.03 57.80 18.05
C ALA A 128 -31.87 58.69 19.03
N SER A 129 -31.48 58.59 20.32
CA SER A 129 -32.01 59.23 21.56
C SER A 129 -33.32 58.61 22.11
N ALA A 130 -33.55 58.47 23.44
CA ALA A 130 -32.74 58.77 24.64
C ALA A 130 -32.98 57.77 25.80
N LYS A 131 -32.19 57.88 26.89
CA LYS A 131 -32.20 57.08 28.15
C LYS A 131 -32.06 58.09 29.33
N PRO A 132 -32.80 58.03 30.47
CA PRO A 132 -32.31 57.27 31.66
C PRO A 132 -33.31 56.82 32.78
N ALA A 133 -33.15 55.57 33.25
CA ALA A 133 -33.23 55.06 34.65
C ALA A 133 -32.99 53.51 34.58
N VAL A 134 -32.19 52.75 35.35
CA VAL A 134 -31.60 52.83 36.71
C VAL A 134 -32.64 52.55 37.80
N THR A 135 -32.63 51.47 38.60
CA THR A 135 -31.71 50.31 38.85
C THR A 135 -32.37 48.97 38.44
N ALA A 136 -31.72 47.78 38.32
CA ALA A 136 -30.74 47.15 39.22
C ALA A 136 -29.76 46.16 38.54
N LYS A 137 -28.92 45.52 39.37
CA LYS A 137 -27.61 44.89 39.08
C LYS A 137 -27.68 43.39 38.73
N PRO A 138 -27.19 42.96 37.56
CA PRO A 138 -26.61 41.62 37.35
C PRO A 138 -25.17 41.53 37.91
N ALA A 139 -24.71 40.31 38.22
CA ALA A 139 -23.35 40.08 38.71
C ALA A 139 -22.30 40.00 37.58
N ALA A 140 -21.03 39.89 37.96
CA ALA A 140 -19.88 40.08 37.08
C ALA A 140 -19.75 39.03 35.95
N THR A 141 -19.15 39.51 34.86
CA THR A 141 -18.50 38.79 33.76
C THR A 141 -17.84 37.48 34.22
N ALA A 142 -18.27 36.35 33.65
CA ALA A 142 -17.39 35.19 33.56
C ALA A 142 -16.28 35.52 32.54
N ALA A 143 -15.02 35.31 32.92
CA ALA A 143 -13.91 35.37 31.97
C ALA A 143 -14.10 34.33 30.85
N PRO A 144 -13.51 34.51 29.65
CA PRO A 144 -13.46 33.44 28.67
C PRO A 144 -12.82 32.21 29.32
N VAL A 145 -13.49 31.05 29.21
CA VAL A 145 -12.98 29.80 29.78
C VAL A 145 -11.73 29.42 29.01
N THR A 146 -10.57 29.57 29.64
CA THR A 146 -9.31 29.00 29.15
C THR A 146 -9.51 27.51 29.03
N VAL A 147 -9.30 26.95 27.83
CA VAL A 147 -9.30 25.50 27.65
C VAL A 147 -8.13 24.95 28.46
N HIS A 148 -8.36 23.94 29.31
CA HIS A 148 -7.28 23.25 30.01
C HIS A 148 -6.33 22.65 28.97
N GLU A 149 -5.06 23.06 29.01
CA GLU A 149 -4.03 22.61 28.06
C GLU A 149 -3.61 21.15 28.31
N ASP A 150 -3.92 20.59 29.48
CA ASP A 150 -3.39 19.31 29.97
C ASP A 150 -4.25 18.05 29.71
N VAL A 151 -5.46 18.17 29.14
CA VAL A 151 -6.44 17.05 29.07
C VAL A 151 -6.00 15.93 28.12
N TYR A 152 -5.47 16.30 26.96
CA TYR A 152 -5.05 15.39 25.90
C TYR A 152 -3.55 15.54 25.66
N GLN A 153 -2.85 14.42 25.58
CA GLN A 153 -1.42 14.39 25.26
C GLN A 153 -1.20 14.58 23.76
N ASP A 154 -0.17 15.34 23.42
CA ASP A 154 0.31 15.50 22.05
C ASP A 154 0.86 14.17 21.51
N GLY A 155 0.55 13.83 20.25
CA GLY A 155 1.04 12.60 19.64
C GLY A 155 0.22 12.09 18.46
N VAL A 156 0.63 10.94 17.91
CA VAL A 156 -0.03 10.28 16.77
C VAL A 156 -0.83 9.07 17.24
N TYR A 157 -2.15 9.14 17.08
CA TYR A 157 -3.11 8.17 17.57
C TYR A 157 -3.86 7.54 16.40
N VAL A 158 -3.67 6.24 16.19
CA VAL A 158 -4.48 5.45 15.25
C VAL A 158 -5.63 4.81 16.01
N ALA A 159 -6.84 4.90 15.47
CA ALA A 159 -8.03 4.27 16.02
C ALA A 159 -9.02 3.89 14.90
N TYR A 160 -9.91 2.95 15.22
CA TYR A 160 -10.88 2.38 14.28
C TYR A 160 -12.31 2.54 14.79
N GLY A 161 -13.25 2.74 13.88
CA GLY A 161 -14.69 2.69 14.12
C GLY A 161 -15.22 1.26 14.19
N ASP A 162 -16.55 1.11 14.23
CA ASP A 162 -17.16 -0.22 14.33
C ASP A 162 -17.03 -1.04 13.04
N ALA A 163 -16.58 -2.28 13.22
CA ALA A 163 -16.30 -3.22 12.16
C ALA A 163 -17.56 -3.83 11.54
N TYR A 164 -17.50 -4.10 10.24
CA TYR A 164 -18.59 -4.68 9.47
C TYR A 164 -18.07 -5.57 8.34
N SER A 165 -18.97 -6.16 7.56
CA SER A 165 -18.67 -7.21 6.56
C SER A 165 -17.84 -6.78 5.33
N LYS A 166 -17.13 -5.65 5.39
CA LYS A 166 -16.17 -5.19 4.37
C LYS A 166 -14.85 -4.61 4.94
N GLY A 167 -14.66 -4.63 6.27
CA GLY A 167 -13.55 -3.97 6.96
C GLY A 167 -14.07 -3.05 8.08
N THR A 168 -13.33 -1.99 8.37
CA THR A 168 -13.78 -0.90 9.26
C THR A 168 -13.38 0.46 8.68
N GLU A 169 -14.02 1.53 9.16
CA GLU A 169 -13.50 2.88 9.00
C GLU A 169 -12.45 3.17 10.09
N GLY A 170 -11.48 4.05 9.81
CA GLY A 170 -10.42 4.40 10.76
C GLY A 170 -9.91 5.82 10.58
N ALA A 171 -9.09 6.27 11.52
CA ALA A 171 -8.35 7.52 11.43
C ALA A 171 -6.98 7.38 12.11
N LYS A 172 -5.95 7.95 11.48
CA LYS A 172 -4.67 8.29 12.08
C LYS A 172 -4.70 9.78 12.35
N VAL A 173 -4.74 10.16 13.62
CA VAL A 173 -4.94 11.54 14.07
C VAL A 173 -3.68 12.01 14.78
N THR A 174 -3.09 13.10 14.31
CA THR A 174 -2.06 13.81 15.06
C THR A 174 -2.76 14.84 15.94
N ILE A 175 -2.70 14.64 17.25
CA ILE A 175 -3.25 15.56 18.24
C ILE A 175 -2.13 16.50 18.69
N LYS A 176 -2.41 17.80 18.70
CA LYS A 176 -1.54 18.83 19.24
C LYS A 176 -2.34 19.94 19.92
N ASP A 177 -1.92 20.41 21.10
CA ASP A 177 -2.55 21.52 21.83
C ASP A 177 -4.08 21.30 22.02
N GLY A 178 -4.47 20.04 22.29
CA GLY A 178 -5.86 19.58 22.44
C GLY A 178 -6.70 19.52 21.14
N LYS A 179 -6.08 19.64 19.96
CA LYS A 179 -6.76 19.74 18.65
C LYS A 179 -6.17 18.79 17.60
N ILE A 180 -6.93 18.54 16.54
CA ILE A 180 -6.47 17.80 15.36
C ILE A 180 -5.50 18.68 14.55
N ALA A 181 -4.20 18.36 14.61
CA ALA A 181 -3.14 19.04 13.87
C ALA A 181 -2.90 18.42 12.48
N ASP A 182 -3.15 17.12 12.33
CA ASP A 182 -3.21 16.40 11.05
C ASP A 182 -4.15 15.19 11.15
N ILE A 183 -4.71 14.73 10.02
CA ILE A 183 -5.58 13.55 9.97
C ILE A 183 -5.51 12.81 8.64
N GLU A 184 -5.17 11.52 8.71
CA GLU A 184 -5.34 10.57 7.62
C GLU A 184 -6.57 9.68 7.89
N LEU A 185 -7.58 9.79 7.02
CA LEU A 185 -8.80 8.98 7.08
C LEU A 185 -8.60 7.62 6.38
N LEU A 186 -9.11 6.56 6.97
CA LEU A 186 -8.90 5.17 6.54
C LEU A 186 -10.24 4.47 6.27
N ARG A 187 -10.30 3.62 5.26
CA ARG A 187 -11.41 2.69 5.03
C ARG A 187 -10.85 1.33 4.61
N THR A 188 -10.75 0.43 5.58
CA THR A 188 -9.93 -0.77 5.44
C THR A 188 -10.60 -1.87 4.61
N SER A 189 -9.74 -2.77 4.14
CA SER A 189 -10.08 -4.10 3.62
C SER A 189 -10.42 -5.06 4.78
N PRO A 190 -10.92 -6.27 4.49
CA PRO A 190 -11.08 -7.31 5.51
C PRO A 190 -9.77 -7.72 6.21
N LYS A 191 -8.59 -7.40 5.63
CA LYS A 191 -7.25 -7.52 6.27
C LYS A 191 -6.90 -6.40 7.27
N ILE A 192 -7.76 -5.39 7.42
CA ILE A 192 -7.50 -4.16 8.20
C ILE A 192 -6.28 -3.38 7.66
N ILE A 193 -6.06 -3.47 6.35
CA ILE A 193 -5.12 -2.61 5.58
C ILE A 193 -5.97 -1.60 4.82
N ASP A 194 -5.55 -0.34 4.75
CA ASP A 194 -6.31 0.69 4.04
C ASP A 194 -6.46 0.39 2.54
N ARG A 195 -7.54 0.88 1.93
CA ARG A 195 -7.87 0.58 0.52
C ARG A 195 -7.61 1.79 -0.36
N ASN A 196 -7.06 1.54 -1.55
CA ASN A 196 -7.06 2.53 -2.63
C ASN A 196 -8.48 3.07 -2.84
N ALA A 197 -8.62 4.39 -2.87
CA ALA A 197 -9.91 5.06 -2.80
C ALA A 197 -10.88 4.63 -3.92
N ARG A 198 -10.38 4.22 -5.10
CA ARG A 198 -11.18 3.77 -6.25
C ARG A 198 -12.02 2.53 -5.99
N GLU A 199 -11.56 1.64 -5.10
CA GLU A 199 -12.31 0.41 -4.77
C GLU A 199 -13.51 0.66 -3.85
N ASN A 200 -13.48 1.77 -3.12
CA ASN A 200 -14.58 2.18 -2.25
C ASN A 200 -15.83 2.52 -3.08
N TYR A 201 -16.99 2.63 -2.42
CA TYR A 201 -18.20 3.06 -3.13
C TYR A 201 -18.13 4.56 -3.40
N SER A 202 -18.60 4.99 -4.57
CA SER A 202 -18.25 6.32 -5.12
C SER A 202 -18.72 7.52 -4.29
N GLY A 203 -19.72 7.35 -3.42
CA GLY A 203 -20.11 8.36 -2.44
C GLY A 203 -18.99 8.73 -1.46
N VAL A 204 -18.03 7.82 -1.19
CA VAL A 204 -16.90 8.07 -0.30
C VAL A 204 -15.82 8.95 -0.94
N TRP A 205 -15.70 8.96 -2.28
CA TRP A 205 -14.59 9.62 -2.98
C TRP A 205 -14.47 11.12 -2.65
N ALA A 206 -15.59 11.85 -2.74
CA ALA A 206 -15.63 13.25 -2.32
C ALA A 206 -15.67 13.43 -0.79
N ALA A 207 -16.00 12.38 -0.03
CA ALA A 207 -16.14 12.46 1.42
C ALA A 207 -14.79 12.50 2.15
N TYR A 208 -13.71 11.95 1.58
CA TYR A 208 -12.37 12.00 2.18
C TYR A 208 -11.90 13.44 2.44
N GLY A 209 -11.71 14.23 1.38
CA GLY A 209 -11.33 15.65 1.49
C GLY A 209 -12.34 16.46 2.32
N LEU A 210 -13.65 16.35 2.01
CA LEU A 210 -14.69 17.08 2.74
C LEU A 210 -14.74 16.78 4.24
N MET A 211 -14.42 15.56 4.69
CA MET A 211 -14.36 15.22 6.12
C MET A 211 -13.05 15.67 6.75
N LYS A 212 -11.91 15.55 6.05
CA LYS A 212 -10.62 16.10 6.48
C LYS A 212 -10.74 17.60 6.75
N ASP A 213 -11.21 18.38 5.78
CA ASP A 213 -11.38 19.84 5.90
C ASP A 213 -12.28 20.26 7.08
N ARG A 214 -13.32 19.46 7.37
CA ARG A 214 -14.23 19.71 8.50
C ARG A 214 -13.62 19.35 9.86
N LEU A 215 -12.71 18.39 9.91
CA LEU A 215 -12.09 17.85 11.14
C LEU A 215 -10.78 18.55 11.51
N MET A 216 -10.02 19.08 10.55
CA MET A 216 -8.76 19.79 10.81
C MET A 216 -8.96 20.97 11.77
N GLY A 217 -8.06 21.12 12.73
CA GLY A 217 -8.07 22.17 13.75
C GLY A 217 -9.16 22.06 14.82
N LYS A 218 -9.99 20.99 14.81
CA LYS A 218 -11.06 20.80 15.81
C LYS A 218 -10.53 20.17 17.11
N THR A 219 -11.19 20.51 18.23
CA THR A 219 -11.17 19.73 19.47
C THR A 219 -12.08 18.49 19.34
N ARG A 220 -12.08 17.58 20.33
CA ARG A 220 -12.99 16.42 20.39
C ARG A 220 -14.45 16.81 20.13
N ASP A 221 -14.99 17.75 20.90
CA ASP A 221 -16.39 18.20 20.76
C ASP A 221 -16.65 18.85 19.39
N GLY A 222 -15.67 19.62 18.89
CA GLY A 222 -15.74 20.24 17.57
C GLY A 222 -15.78 19.21 16.45
N ALA A 223 -15.09 18.08 16.58
CA ALA A 223 -15.12 16.95 15.66
C ALA A 223 -16.42 16.14 15.79
N ALA A 224 -16.92 15.94 17.01
CA ALA A 224 -18.22 15.31 17.28
C ALA A 224 -19.39 16.11 16.66
N ALA A 225 -19.28 17.44 16.60
CA ALA A 225 -20.26 18.33 15.99
C ALA A 225 -20.20 18.41 14.44
N VAL A 226 -19.20 17.82 13.77
CA VAL A 226 -19.06 17.88 12.29
C VAL A 226 -20.22 17.19 11.58
N ASP A 227 -20.84 17.87 10.60
CA ASP A 227 -21.83 17.25 9.71
C ASP A 227 -21.23 16.12 8.88
N ALA A 228 -21.98 15.03 8.72
CA ALA A 228 -21.65 13.95 7.82
C ALA A 228 -21.75 14.38 6.33
N VAL A 229 -21.11 13.63 5.43
CA VAL A 229 -21.22 13.85 3.98
C VAL A 229 -22.39 13.02 3.42
N SER A 230 -23.29 13.68 2.70
CA SER A 230 -24.43 13.02 2.05
C SER A 230 -23.95 11.99 1.03
N GLY A 231 -24.59 10.81 1.00
CA GLY A 231 -24.13 9.66 0.22
C GLY A 231 -22.99 8.86 0.88
N ALA A 232 -22.35 9.37 1.93
CA ALA A 232 -21.29 8.69 2.69
C ALA A 232 -21.57 8.57 4.20
N THR A 233 -22.77 8.91 4.66
CA THR A 233 -23.14 9.11 6.08
C THR A 233 -22.58 8.08 7.06
N ARG A 234 -22.69 6.78 6.76
CA ARG A 234 -22.16 5.69 7.62
C ARG A 234 -20.63 5.77 7.75
N THR A 235 -19.93 6.03 6.66
CA THR A 235 -18.47 6.17 6.61
C THR A 235 -18.02 7.47 7.29
N SER A 236 -18.70 8.60 7.06
CA SER A 236 -18.44 9.85 7.80
C SER A 236 -18.59 9.67 9.32
N ASN A 237 -19.63 8.96 9.77
CA ASN A 237 -19.84 8.68 11.18
C ASN A 237 -18.80 7.70 11.74
N GLY A 238 -18.39 6.68 10.97
CA GLY A 238 -17.29 5.78 11.33
C GLY A 238 -15.95 6.52 11.51
N TRP A 239 -15.65 7.50 10.66
CA TRP A 239 -14.50 8.38 10.82
C TRP A 239 -14.60 9.29 12.04
N LYS A 240 -15.77 9.91 12.29
CA LYS A 240 -16.00 10.69 13.53
C LYS A 240 -15.80 9.84 14.78
N LEU A 241 -16.31 8.61 14.80
CA LEU A 241 -16.09 7.65 15.89
C LEU A 241 -14.61 7.26 16.03
N SER A 242 -13.89 7.11 14.92
CA SER A 242 -12.44 6.84 14.93
C SER A 242 -11.65 8.00 15.54
N VAL A 243 -12.02 9.25 15.20
CA VAL A 243 -11.43 10.47 15.77
C VAL A 243 -11.75 10.60 17.26
N ASP A 244 -13.00 10.32 17.66
CA ASP A 244 -13.43 10.35 19.05
C ASP A 244 -12.65 9.34 19.90
N ARG A 245 -12.53 8.09 19.42
CA ARG A 245 -11.69 7.04 20.02
C ARG A 245 -10.21 7.43 20.04
N ALA A 246 -9.70 8.17 19.05
CA ALA A 246 -8.32 8.68 19.06
C ALA A 246 -8.09 9.72 20.17
N PHE A 247 -9.04 10.65 20.40
CA PHE A 247 -8.99 11.55 21.55
C PHE A 247 -9.03 10.78 22.88
N GLU A 248 -9.84 9.73 23.01
CA GLU A 248 -9.85 8.88 24.21
C GLU A 248 -8.54 8.11 24.44
N ARG A 249 -7.85 7.67 23.37
CA ARG A 249 -6.48 7.12 23.47
C ARG A 249 -5.44 8.15 23.94
N SER A 250 -5.69 9.45 23.71
CA SER A 250 -4.77 10.54 24.07
C SER A 250 -4.99 11.15 25.46
N LEU A 251 -6.04 10.75 26.19
CA LEU A 251 -6.32 11.28 27.53
C LEU A 251 -5.12 11.10 28.48
N ALA A 252 -4.65 12.19 29.09
CA ALA A 252 -3.57 12.18 30.06
C ALA A 252 -3.89 11.30 31.29
N HIS A 253 -5.17 11.27 31.66
CA HIS A 253 -5.71 10.42 32.71
C HIS A 253 -6.97 9.72 32.20
N GLN A 254 -6.90 8.40 32.04
CA GLN A 254 -8.04 7.56 31.66
C GLN A 254 -8.88 7.20 32.90
N ALA A 255 -10.20 7.00 32.73
CA ALA A 255 -11.06 6.52 33.80
C ALA A 255 -10.66 5.09 34.23
N ALA A 256 -10.69 4.80 35.52
CA ALA A 256 -10.10 3.59 36.09
C ALA A 256 -10.78 2.27 35.68
N ASP A 257 -11.99 2.34 35.13
CA ASP A 257 -12.76 1.22 34.57
C ASP A 257 -12.70 1.15 33.03
N ALA A 258 -12.31 2.23 32.36
CA ALA A 258 -12.28 2.34 30.89
C ALA A 258 -11.15 1.50 30.28
N THR A 259 -11.51 0.30 29.83
CA THR A 259 -10.59 -0.71 29.27
C THR A 259 -10.76 -0.87 27.76
N TYR A 260 -12.02 -0.96 27.30
CA TYR A 260 -12.38 -1.21 25.90
C TYR A 260 -13.45 -0.25 25.41
N PHE A 261 -13.32 0.24 24.17
CA PHE A 261 -14.39 0.96 23.49
C PHE A 261 -15.60 0.05 23.31
N ASN A 262 -16.80 0.51 23.69
CA ASN A 262 -18.04 -0.19 23.35
C ASN A 262 -18.20 -0.28 21.82
N GLY A 263 -18.82 -1.36 21.35
CA GLY A 263 -19.09 -1.62 19.93
C GLY A 263 -18.43 -2.89 19.40
N VAL A 264 -18.29 -2.98 18.08
CA VAL A 264 -17.80 -4.18 17.38
C VAL A 264 -16.43 -3.91 16.78
N HIS A 265 -15.43 -4.66 17.20
CA HIS A 265 -14.05 -4.52 16.75
C HIS A 265 -13.64 -5.77 15.97
N MET A 266 -12.85 -5.59 14.91
CA MET A 266 -12.30 -6.72 14.16
C MET A 266 -10.78 -6.79 14.30
N GLY A 267 -10.25 -8.00 14.16
CA GLY A 267 -8.82 -8.30 14.09
C GLY A 267 -8.57 -9.43 13.11
N VAL A 268 -7.33 -9.55 12.65
CA VAL A 268 -6.91 -10.49 11.60
C VAL A 268 -5.57 -11.09 11.98
N ASP A 269 -5.39 -12.39 11.77
CA ASP A 269 -4.10 -13.04 12.03
C ASP A 269 -3.05 -12.62 10.98
N PRO A 270 -1.75 -12.57 11.32
CA PRO A 270 -0.70 -12.16 10.37
C PRO A 270 -0.59 -12.97 9.07
N GLU A 271 -1.06 -14.22 9.02
CA GLU A 271 -1.09 -15.02 7.79
C GLU A 271 -2.39 -14.80 6.98
N ALA A 272 -3.32 -13.98 7.49
CA ALA A 272 -4.62 -13.65 6.92
C ALA A 272 -5.46 -14.88 6.54
N LYS A 273 -5.54 -15.86 7.44
CA LYS A 273 -6.37 -17.07 7.35
C LYS A 273 -7.76 -16.85 7.96
N TYR A 274 -7.82 -16.12 9.07
CA TYR A 274 -9.03 -15.82 9.82
C TYR A 274 -9.08 -14.35 10.26
N ALA A 275 -10.29 -13.80 10.19
CA ALA A 275 -10.66 -12.59 10.88
C ALA A 275 -11.60 -12.92 12.05
N VAL A 276 -11.46 -12.21 13.16
CA VAL A 276 -12.32 -12.34 14.34
C VAL A 276 -12.96 -11.00 14.64
N PHE A 277 -14.27 -11.02 14.93
CA PHE A 277 -15.04 -9.86 15.36
C PHE A 277 -15.39 -10.05 16.84
N ALA A 278 -14.93 -9.16 17.69
CA ALA A 278 -15.18 -9.13 19.13
C ALA A 278 -16.11 -7.95 19.46
N THR A 279 -17.21 -8.21 20.15
CA THR A 279 -18.15 -7.17 20.61
C THR A 279 -17.92 -6.90 22.08
N TYR A 280 -17.67 -5.65 22.44
CA TYR A 280 -17.49 -5.21 23.81
C TYR A 280 -18.61 -4.26 24.23
N GLU A 281 -19.19 -4.48 25.41
CA GLU A 281 -20.20 -3.62 26.02
C GLU A 281 -19.90 -3.45 27.51
N ALA A 282 -19.81 -2.20 27.98
CA ALA A 282 -19.43 -1.86 29.36
C ALA A 282 -18.17 -2.62 29.83
N ASN A 283 -17.11 -2.56 29.01
CA ASN A 283 -15.82 -3.24 29.19
C ASN A 283 -15.86 -4.78 29.21
N LYS A 284 -16.97 -5.42 28.83
CA LYS A 284 -17.10 -6.89 28.80
C LYS A 284 -17.25 -7.40 27.37
N LEU A 285 -16.53 -8.47 27.04
CA LEU A 285 -16.75 -9.23 25.80
C LEU A 285 -18.15 -9.88 25.86
N THR A 286 -19.03 -9.54 24.92
CA THR A 286 -20.42 -10.04 24.87
C THR A 286 -20.68 -10.99 23.70
N ALA A 287 -19.94 -10.86 22.61
CA ALA A 287 -20.04 -11.75 21.45
C ALA A 287 -18.70 -11.88 20.71
N VAL A 288 -18.50 -13.04 20.08
CA VAL A 288 -17.40 -13.31 19.14
C VAL A 288 -17.97 -13.93 17.86
N LYS A 289 -17.41 -13.55 16.71
CA LYS A 289 -17.61 -14.24 15.43
C LYS A 289 -16.27 -14.48 14.74
N MET A 290 -16.16 -15.57 13.99
CA MET A 290 -14.93 -15.99 13.31
C MET A 290 -15.23 -16.21 11.83
N TYR A 291 -14.40 -15.63 10.96
CA TYR A 291 -14.58 -15.59 9.52
C TYR A 291 -13.32 -16.12 8.81
N PRO A 292 -13.39 -17.19 8.00
CA PRO A 292 -12.32 -17.58 7.11
C PRO A 292 -12.08 -16.49 6.06
N LEU A 293 -10.82 -16.26 5.73
CA LEU A 293 -10.40 -15.38 4.65
C LEU A 293 -9.97 -16.18 3.41
N SER A 294 -10.19 -15.59 2.24
CA SER A 294 -9.72 -16.11 0.96
C SER A 294 -8.21 -15.85 0.78
N ALA A 295 -7.61 -16.47 -0.24
CA ALA A 295 -6.25 -16.14 -0.65
C ALA A 295 -6.06 -14.68 -1.12
N THR A 296 -7.15 -13.96 -1.46
CA THR A 296 -7.10 -12.50 -1.73
C THR A 296 -7.15 -11.66 -0.44
N GLY A 297 -7.56 -12.24 0.69
CA GLY A 297 -7.81 -11.53 1.94
C GLY A 297 -9.23 -10.97 2.07
N ASP A 298 -10.20 -11.54 1.35
CA ASP A 298 -11.63 -11.24 1.48
C ASP A 298 -12.33 -12.24 2.41
N PHE A 299 -13.41 -11.84 3.08
CA PHE A 299 -14.27 -12.79 3.80
C PHE A 299 -14.88 -13.81 2.84
N VAL A 300 -14.73 -15.11 3.14
CA VAL A 300 -15.45 -16.18 2.44
C VAL A 300 -16.96 -16.06 2.75
N ASP A 301 -17.83 -16.29 1.76
CA ASP A 301 -19.29 -16.29 1.97
C ASP A 301 -19.67 -17.49 2.87
N GLU A 302 -20.42 -17.24 3.95
CA GLU A 302 -20.89 -18.25 4.91
C GLU A 302 -21.59 -19.44 4.23
N LYS A 303 -22.24 -19.22 3.06
CA LYS A 303 -22.91 -20.27 2.27
C LYS A 303 -21.94 -21.18 1.49
N THR A 304 -20.66 -20.81 1.46
CA THR A 304 -19.58 -21.49 0.71
C THR A 304 -18.51 -22.09 1.63
N TYR A 305 -18.70 -22.01 2.95
CA TYR A 305 -17.82 -22.67 3.91
C TYR A 305 -17.74 -24.18 3.67
N THR A 306 -16.54 -24.74 3.80
CA THR A 306 -16.37 -26.19 3.80
C THR A 306 -16.87 -26.82 5.10
N ALA A 307 -17.00 -28.14 5.15
CA ALA A 307 -17.39 -28.85 6.38
C ALA A 307 -16.36 -28.63 7.50
N GLU A 308 -15.08 -28.60 7.14
CA GLU A 308 -13.94 -28.39 8.03
C GLU A 308 -13.94 -26.96 8.60
N GLN A 309 -14.14 -25.95 7.73
CA GLN A 309 -14.29 -24.55 8.17
C GLN A 309 -15.49 -24.38 9.11
N THR A 310 -16.63 -24.98 8.77
CA THR A 310 -17.86 -24.92 9.59
C THR A 310 -17.64 -25.55 10.96
N ALA A 311 -16.96 -26.71 11.02
CA ALA A 311 -16.63 -27.38 12.27
C ALA A 311 -15.61 -26.59 13.11
N ALA A 312 -14.57 -26.03 12.49
CA ALA A 312 -13.58 -25.19 13.17
C ALA A 312 -14.22 -23.94 13.79
N ILE A 313 -15.07 -23.22 13.04
CA ILE A 313 -15.81 -22.04 13.54
C ILE A 313 -16.70 -22.42 14.73
N ALA A 314 -17.46 -23.52 14.61
CA ALA A 314 -18.36 -23.97 15.67
C ALA A 314 -17.62 -24.39 16.96
N ALA A 315 -16.43 -24.96 16.85
CA ALA A 315 -15.64 -25.43 17.98
C ALA A 315 -14.79 -24.32 18.64
N ILE A 316 -14.24 -23.38 17.85
CA ILE A 316 -13.33 -22.34 18.34
C ILE A 316 -14.07 -21.11 18.88
N THR A 317 -15.17 -20.69 18.25
CA THR A 317 -15.89 -19.45 18.64
C THR A 317 -16.33 -19.44 20.12
N PRO A 318 -16.86 -20.54 20.71
CA PRO A 318 -17.19 -20.57 22.13
C PRO A 318 -15.96 -20.45 23.06
N ALA A 319 -14.80 -20.99 22.65
CA ALA A 319 -13.57 -20.90 23.43
C ALA A 319 -13.03 -19.46 23.45
N LEU A 320 -13.06 -18.76 22.30
CA LEU A 320 -12.74 -17.34 22.22
C LEU A 320 -13.72 -16.47 23.04
N LEU A 321 -15.02 -16.75 22.98
CA LEU A 321 -16.00 -16.00 23.79
C LEU A 321 -15.79 -16.21 25.31
N ALA A 322 -15.32 -17.39 25.73
CA ALA A 322 -15.10 -17.71 27.14
C ALA A 322 -13.72 -17.29 27.70
N LYS A 323 -12.72 -17.03 26.84
CA LYS A 323 -11.31 -16.82 27.24
C LYS A 323 -10.52 -15.75 26.46
N GLY A 324 -11.11 -15.16 25.42
CA GLY A 324 -10.43 -14.18 24.56
C GLY A 324 -9.10 -14.72 24.01
N ALA A 325 -8.06 -13.87 24.05
CA ALA A 325 -6.70 -14.24 23.65
C ALA A 325 -6.05 -15.36 24.50
N SER A 326 -6.67 -15.76 25.63
CA SER A 326 -6.21 -16.88 26.47
C SER A 326 -6.90 -18.22 26.14
N ALA A 327 -7.68 -18.31 25.06
CA ALA A 327 -8.29 -19.57 24.62
C ALA A 327 -7.22 -20.64 24.32
N GLN A 328 -7.47 -21.87 24.78
CA GLN A 328 -6.56 -22.98 24.58
C GLN A 328 -6.80 -23.66 23.22
N PRO A 329 -5.79 -24.30 22.59
CA PRO A 329 -5.95 -25.02 21.33
C PRO A 329 -7.11 -26.02 21.38
N VAL A 330 -8.01 -25.93 20.41
CA VAL A 330 -9.11 -26.91 20.27
C VAL A 330 -8.57 -28.14 19.56
N ALA A 331 -8.83 -29.32 20.13
CA ALA A 331 -8.32 -30.58 19.61
C ALA A 331 -8.79 -30.86 18.17
N GLY A 332 -7.85 -31.12 17.26
CA GLY A 332 -8.11 -31.30 15.82
C GLY A 332 -8.27 -30.00 15.02
N PHE A 333 -8.15 -28.84 15.66
CA PHE A 333 -8.19 -27.50 15.05
C PHE A 333 -7.11 -26.58 15.65
N GLU A 334 -5.95 -27.13 16.02
CA GLU A 334 -4.93 -26.42 16.80
C GLU A 334 -4.31 -25.24 16.02
N ALA A 335 -4.14 -25.40 14.70
CA ALA A 335 -3.60 -24.36 13.81
C ALA A 335 -4.62 -23.23 13.58
N GLU A 336 -5.88 -23.59 13.35
CA GLU A 336 -7.02 -22.70 13.22
C GLU A 336 -7.25 -21.92 14.52
N THR A 337 -7.13 -22.59 15.67
CA THR A 337 -7.24 -21.95 16.99
C THR A 337 -6.11 -20.94 17.18
N LYS A 338 -4.86 -21.28 16.82
CA LYS A 338 -3.74 -20.32 16.90
C LYS A 338 -3.98 -19.07 16.05
N ALA A 339 -4.44 -19.25 14.80
CA ALA A 339 -4.78 -18.12 13.92
C ALA A 339 -5.94 -17.29 14.50
N ALA A 340 -7.02 -17.94 14.93
CA ALA A 340 -8.18 -17.25 15.50
C ALA A 340 -7.87 -16.53 16.83
N VAL A 341 -6.96 -17.06 17.66
CA VAL A 341 -6.44 -16.39 18.87
C VAL A 341 -5.62 -15.15 18.50
N ASN A 342 -4.75 -15.23 17.48
CA ASN A 342 -4.01 -14.06 16.98
C ASN A 342 -4.98 -12.98 16.44
N ALA A 343 -5.99 -13.38 15.67
CA ALA A 343 -7.03 -12.49 15.16
C ALA A 343 -7.89 -11.88 16.28
N PHE A 344 -8.20 -12.64 17.34
CA PHE A 344 -8.89 -12.11 18.52
C PHE A 344 -8.03 -11.09 19.27
N TRP A 345 -6.75 -11.42 19.52
CA TRP A 345 -5.83 -10.51 20.20
C TRP A 345 -5.69 -9.17 19.46
N ASP A 346 -5.65 -9.21 18.13
CA ASP A 346 -5.62 -8.04 17.28
C ASP A 346 -6.95 -7.23 17.35
N ALA A 347 -8.10 -7.90 17.43
CA ALA A 347 -9.40 -7.27 17.66
C ALA A 347 -9.46 -6.59 19.04
N GLU A 348 -8.86 -7.21 20.05
CA GLU A 348 -8.72 -6.72 21.42
C GLU A 348 -7.77 -5.50 21.49
N GLN A 349 -6.68 -5.46 20.72
CA GLN A 349 -5.85 -4.26 20.60
C GLN A 349 -6.56 -3.12 19.85
N ASN A 350 -7.41 -3.43 18.86
CA ASN A 350 -8.26 -2.44 18.21
C ASN A 350 -9.34 -1.90 19.17
N ALA A 351 -9.91 -2.76 20.03
CA ALA A 351 -10.88 -2.38 21.06
C ALA A 351 -10.28 -1.60 22.25
N SER A 352 -9.00 -1.83 22.58
CA SER A 352 -8.36 -1.29 23.78
C SER A 352 -8.23 0.24 23.76
N ILE A 353 -8.62 0.88 24.87
CA ILE A 353 -8.46 2.33 25.08
C ILE A 353 -7.00 2.62 25.44
N ASN A 354 -6.37 1.76 26.25
CA ASN A 354 -4.96 1.85 26.61
C ASN A 354 -4.10 0.92 25.73
N ASN A 355 -4.10 1.18 24.42
CA ASN A 355 -3.27 0.44 23.47
C ASN A 355 -1.79 0.88 23.59
N LYS A 356 -1.03 0.11 24.37
CA LYS A 356 0.39 0.33 24.68
C LYS A 356 1.35 -0.17 23.61
N ALA A 357 0.92 -0.37 22.36
CA ALA A 357 1.85 -0.65 21.27
C ALA A 357 2.90 0.47 21.19
N ALA A 358 4.18 0.12 21.23
CA ALA A 358 5.30 1.06 21.11
C ALA A 358 5.39 1.70 19.72
N TYR A 359 4.66 1.13 18.75
CA TYR A 359 4.71 1.48 17.34
C TYR A 359 3.44 2.25 16.91
N VAL A 360 3.59 3.10 15.90
CA VAL A 360 2.51 3.77 15.17
C VAL A 360 2.10 2.88 14.00
N ASP A 361 0.80 2.65 13.81
CA ASP A 361 0.35 1.84 12.68
C ASP A 361 0.59 2.57 11.34
N GLY A 362 0.99 1.81 10.32
CA GLY A 362 1.26 2.37 8.99
C GLY A 362 2.11 1.48 8.07
N PHE A 363 2.41 2.05 6.90
CA PHE A 363 3.36 1.53 5.93
C PHE A 363 4.77 2.04 6.24
N TYR A 364 5.76 1.15 6.19
CA TYR A 364 7.18 1.48 6.36
C TYR A 364 8.04 0.75 5.33
N SER A 365 9.13 1.38 4.88
CA SER A 365 10.11 0.76 3.98
C SER A 365 11.53 0.96 4.52
N SER A 366 12.36 -0.08 4.43
CA SER A 366 13.73 -0.11 4.96
C SER A 366 14.62 -1.13 4.25
N TYR A 367 15.93 -0.93 4.36
CA TYR A 367 16.97 -1.72 3.69
C TYR A 367 17.77 -2.56 4.70
N GLY A 368 18.18 -3.75 4.29
CA GLY A 368 19.17 -4.55 5.01
C GLY A 368 20.59 -4.04 4.82
N THR A 369 21.58 -4.78 5.30
CA THR A 369 23.01 -4.50 5.08
C THR A 369 23.37 -4.64 3.61
N ALA A 370 24.00 -3.62 3.05
CA ALA A 370 24.30 -3.54 1.62
C ALA A 370 25.65 -4.14 1.24
N ARG A 371 25.77 -4.57 -0.03
CA ARG A 371 26.98 -5.14 -0.62
C ARG A 371 27.16 -4.70 -2.08
N SER A 372 28.31 -4.98 -2.67
CA SER A 372 28.65 -4.55 -4.05
C SER A 372 27.65 -5.07 -5.10
N VAL A 373 27.05 -6.24 -4.85
CA VAL A 373 26.00 -6.84 -5.68
C VAL A 373 24.57 -6.36 -5.33
N GLY A 374 24.44 -5.22 -4.64
CA GLY A 374 23.18 -4.59 -4.25
C GLY A 374 22.73 -4.92 -2.82
N VAL A 375 21.43 -4.86 -2.56
CA VAL A 375 20.86 -4.98 -1.21
C VAL A 375 19.48 -5.68 -1.23
N GLU A 376 18.96 -5.99 -0.05
CA GLU A 376 17.59 -6.41 0.22
C GLU A 376 16.78 -5.24 0.79
N ARG A 377 15.52 -5.11 0.36
CA ARG A 377 14.54 -4.15 0.92
C ARG A 377 13.31 -4.91 1.40
N ALA A 378 12.67 -4.41 2.45
CA ALA A 378 11.34 -4.82 2.87
C ALA A 378 10.42 -3.60 2.89
N ASP A 379 9.26 -3.73 2.26
CA ASP A 379 8.11 -2.84 2.49
C ASP A 379 7.13 -3.59 3.40
N VAL A 380 6.69 -2.98 4.49
CA VAL A 380 5.88 -3.62 5.54
C VAL A 380 4.65 -2.81 5.89
N VAL A 381 3.62 -3.49 6.38
CA VAL A 381 2.55 -2.88 7.15
C VAL A 381 2.65 -3.35 8.60
N ILE A 382 2.81 -2.41 9.52
CA ILE A 382 2.81 -2.63 10.97
C ILE A 382 1.48 -2.13 11.52
N ARG A 383 0.84 -2.96 12.36
CA ARG A 383 -0.44 -2.65 12.99
C ARG A 383 -0.54 -3.29 14.37
N ASN A 384 -0.96 -2.55 15.40
CA ASN A 384 -0.92 -2.95 16.81
C ASN A 384 0.45 -3.47 17.29
N GLY A 385 1.54 -3.02 16.66
CA GLY A 385 2.89 -3.53 16.93
C GLY A 385 3.15 -4.95 16.43
N LYS A 386 2.38 -5.43 15.44
CA LYS A 386 2.64 -6.66 14.68
C LYS A 386 2.85 -6.37 13.20
N LEU A 387 3.64 -7.22 12.55
CA LEU A 387 3.75 -7.31 11.11
C LEU A 387 2.48 -7.98 10.57
N VAL A 388 1.74 -7.29 9.70
CA VAL A 388 0.48 -7.79 9.12
C VAL A 388 0.48 -7.86 7.59
N ASP A 389 1.49 -7.25 6.94
CA ASP A 389 1.81 -7.48 5.53
C ASP A 389 3.32 -7.22 5.31
N VAL A 390 3.93 -7.92 4.34
CA VAL A 390 5.33 -7.71 3.96
C VAL A 390 5.59 -8.08 2.50
N LYS A 391 6.30 -7.21 1.80
CA LYS A 391 6.81 -7.42 0.45
C LYS A 391 8.33 -7.28 0.44
N LEU A 392 9.00 -8.35 0.00
CA LEU A 392 10.45 -8.47 0.01
C LEU A 392 11.02 -8.27 -1.40
N PHE A 393 12.11 -7.49 -1.52
CA PHE A 393 12.73 -7.11 -2.80
C PHE A 393 14.23 -7.42 -2.81
N ARG A 394 14.79 -7.64 -4.00
CA ARG A 394 16.24 -7.85 -4.19
C ARG A 394 16.77 -6.87 -5.23
N LEU A 395 17.38 -5.79 -4.75
CA LEU A 395 17.80 -4.65 -5.56
C LEU A 395 19.19 -4.86 -6.16
N GLY A 396 19.40 -4.47 -7.42
CA GLY A 396 20.71 -4.57 -8.09
C GLY A 396 21.79 -3.68 -7.47
N SER A 397 23.00 -3.70 -8.03
CA SER A 397 24.05 -2.73 -7.66
C SER A 397 23.66 -1.28 -7.99
N ASN A 398 22.69 -1.08 -8.88
CA ASN A 398 22.02 0.19 -9.20
C ASN A 398 20.82 0.51 -8.28
N LEU A 399 20.56 -0.32 -7.26
CA LEU A 399 19.43 -0.23 -6.32
C LEU A 399 18.02 -0.25 -6.94
N ILE A 400 17.88 -0.75 -8.18
CA ILE A 400 16.59 -1.04 -8.80
C ILE A 400 16.21 -2.50 -8.53
N ASP A 401 14.93 -2.79 -8.24
CA ASP A 401 14.46 -4.16 -8.01
C ASP A 401 14.68 -5.06 -9.22
N ARG A 402 15.25 -6.24 -8.99
CA ARG A 402 15.48 -7.26 -10.01
C ARG A 402 14.23 -8.12 -10.24
N GLY A 403 13.33 -8.24 -9.27
CA GLY A 403 12.16 -9.13 -9.35
C GLY A 403 12.54 -10.53 -9.84
N ALA A 404 11.86 -11.01 -10.90
CA ALA A 404 12.13 -12.31 -11.51
C ALA A 404 13.53 -12.46 -12.17
N THR A 405 14.30 -11.38 -12.31
CA THR A 405 15.69 -11.41 -12.81
C THR A 405 16.73 -11.57 -11.70
N ALA A 406 16.31 -11.70 -10.44
CA ALA A 406 17.19 -12.07 -9.33
C ALA A 406 17.71 -13.53 -9.47
N TYR A 407 18.65 -13.93 -8.61
CA TYR A 407 19.13 -15.32 -8.59
C TYR A 407 17.98 -16.27 -8.26
N ALA A 408 17.90 -17.42 -8.96
CA ALA A 408 16.73 -18.29 -8.92
C ALA A 408 16.33 -18.76 -7.50
N GLU A 409 17.32 -19.06 -6.64
CA GLU A 409 17.04 -19.46 -5.25
C GLU A 409 16.53 -18.29 -4.39
N VAL A 410 16.97 -17.05 -4.66
CA VAL A 410 16.43 -15.85 -4.00
C VAL A 410 14.97 -15.60 -4.42
N VAL A 411 14.63 -15.81 -5.69
CA VAL A 411 13.25 -15.73 -6.18
C VAL A 411 12.37 -16.78 -5.49
N LYS A 412 12.85 -18.04 -5.37
CA LYS A 412 12.15 -19.11 -4.63
C LYS A 412 12.01 -18.83 -3.14
N ALA A 413 13.01 -18.20 -2.52
CA ALA A 413 13.06 -17.94 -1.09
C ALA A 413 12.17 -16.79 -0.60
N ASN A 414 11.74 -15.90 -1.52
CA ASN A 414 10.91 -14.75 -1.19
C ASN A 414 9.60 -15.16 -0.48
N ALA A 415 8.82 -16.07 -1.07
CA ALA A 415 7.55 -16.53 -0.50
C ALA A 415 7.66 -17.25 0.86
N PRO A 416 8.56 -18.24 1.08
CA PRO A 416 8.70 -18.86 2.39
C PRO A 416 9.30 -17.92 3.45
N MET A 417 10.14 -16.94 3.07
CA MET A 417 10.61 -15.93 4.03
C MET A 417 9.47 -14.99 4.45
N THR A 418 8.66 -14.51 3.50
CA THR A 418 7.43 -13.74 3.77
C THR A 418 6.51 -14.49 4.74
N ALA A 419 6.23 -15.78 4.47
CA ALA A 419 5.40 -16.59 5.36
C ALA A 419 6.01 -16.75 6.77
N LYS A 420 7.34 -16.88 6.88
CA LYS A 420 8.05 -17.01 8.17
C LYS A 420 8.00 -15.73 9.01
N LEU A 421 8.18 -14.57 8.37
CA LEU A 421 8.08 -13.25 9.00
C LEU A 421 6.65 -12.97 9.50
N LEU A 422 5.64 -13.25 8.67
CA LEU A 422 4.23 -13.11 9.05
C LEU A 422 3.85 -14.07 10.18
N ALA A 423 4.23 -15.36 10.11
CA ALA A 423 3.95 -16.34 11.17
C ALA A 423 4.61 -16.01 12.52
N ASN A 424 5.69 -15.20 12.51
CA ASN A 424 6.33 -14.62 13.70
C ASN A 424 5.67 -13.29 14.14
N GLY A 425 4.96 -12.60 13.24
CA GLY A 425 4.31 -11.32 13.46
C GLY A 425 5.29 -10.17 13.72
N SER A 426 6.56 -10.33 13.36
CA SER A 426 7.69 -9.44 13.64
C SER A 426 8.91 -9.88 12.84
N TYR A 427 9.98 -9.07 12.84
CA TYR A 427 11.33 -9.57 12.58
C TYR A 427 11.73 -10.65 13.60
N ILE A 428 12.62 -11.55 13.20
CA ILE A 428 13.18 -12.60 14.05
C ILE A 428 14.38 -12.00 14.81
N ALA A 429 14.25 -11.82 16.13
CA ALA A 429 15.35 -11.36 16.97
C ALA A 429 16.39 -12.47 17.20
N ASN A 430 17.68 -12.11 17.29
CA ASN A 430 18.80 -13.06 17.36
C ASN A 430 18.86 -14.06 16.20
N TYR A 431 18.44 -13.61 15.01
CA TYR A 431 18.35 -14.40 13.77
C TYR A 431 19.59 -15.29 13.53
N ASN A 432 19.35 -16.60 13.36
CA ASN A 432 20.39 -17.59 13.10
C ASN A 432 20.29 -18.10 11.66
N GLU A 433 21.25 -17.74 10.81
CA GLU A 433 21.30 -18.11 9.38
C GLU A 433 21.02 -19.60 9.06
N LYS A 434 21.36 -20.53 9.96
CA LYS A 434 21.20 -21.98 9.75
C LYS A 434 19.82 -22.52 10.11
N VAL A 435 19.01 -21.74 10.84
CA VAL A 435 17.67 -22.11 11.34
C VAL A 435 16.60 -21.19 10.77
N ASP A 436 16.93 -19.90 10.66
CA ASP A 436 16.03 -18.85 10.23
C ASP A 436 16.10 -18.61 8.71
N GLY A 437 17.29 -18.72 8.12
CA GLY A 437 17.50 -18.50 6.69
C GLY A 437 16.92 -19.58 5.78
N ILE A 438 16.50 -19.18 4.59
CA ILE A 438 16.08 -20.10 3.53
C ILE A 438 17.31 -20.61 2.79
N SER A 439 17.44 -21.94 2.67
CA SER A 439 18.56 -22.58 1.97
C SER A 439 18.68 -22.09 0.51
N GLY A 440 19.91 -21.80 0.07
CA GLY A 440 20.19 -21.17 -1.23
C GLY A 440 20.01 -19.64 -1.26
N ALA A 441 19.46 -19.03 -0.22
CA ALA A 441 19.23 -17.59 -0.12
C ALA A 441 19.46 -17.06 1.32
N THR A 442 20.37 -17.68 2.07
CA THR A 442 20.61 -17.43 3.50
C THR A 442 20.93 -15.96 3.81
N GLU A 443 21.85 -15.37 3.04
CA GLU A 443 22.25 -13.96 3.14
C GLU A 443 21.08 -13.01 2.85
N SER A 444 20.32 -13.27 1.77
CA SER A 444 19.11 -12.48 1.46
C SER A 444 18.02 -12.64 2.53
N SER A 445 17.91 -13.81 3.14
CA SER A 445 16.99 -14.05 4.25
C SER A 445 17.38 -13.21 5.48
N HIS A 446 18.68 -13.05 5.75
CA HIS A 446 19.17 -12.16 6.81
C HIS A 446 18.92 -10.68 6.48
N GLY A 447 19.26 -10.25 5.25
CA GLY A 447 19.04 -8.88 4.78
C GLY A 447 17.57 -8.48 4.80
N TRP A 448 16.64 -9.39 4.45
CA TRP A 448 15.20 -9.17 4.58
C TRP A 448 14.75 -9.10 6.05
N ASN A 449 15.28 -9.94 6.93
CA ASN A 449 14.95 -9.88 8.37
C ASN A 449 15.38 -8.53 8.99
N GLN A 450 16.60 -8.08 8.69
CA GLN A 450 17.13 -6.80 9.16
C GLN A 450 16.39 -5.60 8.55
N ALA A 451 15.93 -5.71 7.29
CA ALA A 451 15.07 -4.70 6.68
C ALA A 451 13.73 -4.56 7.42
N VAL A 452 13.12 -5.67 7.87
CA VAL A 452 11.91 -5.63 8.70
C VAL A 452 12.21 -5.07 10.09
N GLU A 453 13.31 -5.47 10.73
CA GLU A 453 13.77 -4.96 12.03
C GLU A 453 13.90 -3.43 12.04
N ARG A 454 14.63 -2.89 11.05
CA ARG A 454 14.76 -1.43 10.84
C ARG A 454 13.41 -0.75 10.56
N ALA A 455 12.50 -1.40 9.84
CA ALA A 455 11.15 -0.86 9.61
C ALA A 455 10.28 -0.83 10.88
N PHE A 456 10.48 -1.75 11.84
CA PHE A 456 9.89 -1.64 13.17
C PHE A 456 10.47 -0.47 13.95
N GLU A 457 11.79 -0.23 13.90
CA GLU A 457 12.40 0.93 14.54
C GLU A 457 11.90 2.26 13.94
N LYS A 458 11.68 2.35 12.62
CA LYS A 458 11.00 3.51 11.98
C LYS A 458 9.59 3.76 12.51
N ALA A 459 8.92 2.72 12.98
CA ALA A 459 7.54 2.79 13.42
C ALA A 459 7.39 3.23 14.89
N LEU A 460 8.47 3.38 15.66
CA LEU A 460 8.39 3.73 17.08
C LEU A 460 7.72 5.10 17.33
N LYS A 461 6.78 5.15 18.29
CA LYS A 461 6.13 6.38 18.79
C LYS A 461 7.13 7.34 19.43
N THR A 462 8.12 6.78 20.12
CA THR A 462 9.29 7.48 20.64
C THR A 462 10.49 6.95 19.87
N PRO A 463 11.03 7.69 18.88
CA PRO A 463 12.20 7.26 18.13
C PRO A 463 13.38 6.92 19.06
N GLY A 464 14.19 5.96 18.64
CA GLY A 464 15.48 5.68 19.30
C GLY A 464 16.47 6.83 19.12
N GLU A 465 17.60 6.77 19.81
CA GLU A 465 18.71 7.71 19.61
C GLU A 465 19.28 7.59 18.19
N GLY A 466 19.78 8.70 17.63
CA GLY A 466 20.30 8.79 16.26
C GLY A 466 19.23 8.97 15.17
N GLN A 467 19.60 9.62 14.08
CA GLN A 467 18.77 9.87 12.89
C GLN A 467 18.90 8.77 11.84
N THR A 468 19.96 7.97 11.91
CA THR A 468 20.30 6.89 10.97
C THR A 468 20.55 5.57 11.69
N PHE A 469 20.31 4.46 10.99
CA PHE A 469 20.69 3.12 11.42
C PHE A 469 22.20 2.92 11.24
N ASP A 470 22.84 2.24 12.18
CA ASP A 470 24.24 1.85 12.03
C ASP A 470 24.42 0.70 11.02
N GLY A 471 25.64 0.57 10.48
CA GLY A 471 26.07 -0.49 9.56
C GLY A 471 26.35 0.01 8.14
N LYS A 472 26.38 -0.93 7.18
CA LYS A 472 26.75 -0.67 5.78
C LYS A 472 25.53 -0.47 4.88
N PHE A 473 25.47 0.66 4.20
CA PHE A 473 24.42 1.05 3.26
C PHE A 473 24.98 1.23 1.85
N ALA A 474 24.13 1.09 0.84
CA ALA A 474 24.46 1.45 -0.53
C ALA A 474 23.75 2.74 -0.89
N GLY A 475 24.34 3.51 -1.81
CA GLY A 475 23.67 4.60 -2.48
C GLY A 475 24.18 4.74 -3.91
N VAL A 476 23.31 5.20 -4.81
CA VAL A 476 23.60 5.33 -6.26
C VAL A 476 22.98 6.62 -6.78
N ASP A 477 23.67 7.37 -7.62
CA ASP A 477 23.10 8.59 -8.20
C ASP A 477 21.97 8.31 -9.21
N ASN A 478 21.18 9.33 -9.52
CA ASN A 478 20.02 9.22 -10.42
C ASN A 478 20.35 8.78 -11.86
N GLN A 479 21.62 8.84 -12.27
CA GLN A 479 22.08 8.48 -13.62
C GLN A 479 22.93 7.21 -13.64
N SER A 480 23.07 6.51 -12.50
CA SER A 480 23.89 5.28 -12.36
C SER A 480 25.31 5.45 -12.93
N LYS A 481 26.03 6.46 -12.44
CA LYS A 481 27.45 6.74 -12.71
C LYS A 481 28.35 6.31 -11.55
N VAL A 482 27.87 6.48 -10.31
CA VAL A 482 28.58 6.19 -9.06
C VAL A 482 27.69 5.37 -8.14
N MET A 483 28.22 4.25 -7.64
CA MET A 483 27.69 3.53 -6.48
C MET A 483 28.65 3.71 -5.31
N LEU A 484 28.12 4.11 -4.15
CA LEU A 484 28.83 4.03 -2.88
C LEU A 484 28.35 2.82 -2.08
N LEU A 485 29.27 2.18 -1.38
CA LEU A 485 28.99 1.54 -0.11
C LEU A 485 29.50 2.47 0.99
N VAL A 486 28.64 2.78 1.97
CA VAL A 486 28.89 3.75 3.05
C VAL A 486 28.70 3.02 4.37
N ASP A 487 29.71 3.09 5.23
CA ASP A 487 29.65 2.62 6.61
C ASP A 487 29.26 3.78 7.52
N ILE A 488 28.23 3.55 8.35
CA ILE A 488 27.64 4.53 9.26
C ILE A 488 27.69 3.96 10.68
N ASP A 489 28.10 4.79 11.63
CA ASP A 489 28.20 4.48 13.06
C ASP A 489 27.92 5.78 13.85
N ALA A 490 26.93 5.75 14.75
CA ALA A 490 26.50 6.89 15.58
C ALA A 490 26.24 8.19 14.77
N ASP A 491 25.41 8.10 13.74
CA ASP A 491 25.11 9.17 12.75
C ASP A 491 26.32 9.68 11.94
N GLN A 492 27.52 9.13 12.11
CA GLN A 492 28.72 9.53 11.36
C GLN A 492 29.05 8.55 10.23
N VAL A 493 29.48 9.09 9.08
CA VAL A 493 30.05 8.28 7.99
C VAL A 493 31.49 7.94 8.34
N THR A 494 31.75 6.66 8.64
CA THR A 494 33.06 6.16 9.07
C THR A 494 33.86 5.50 7.95
N GLY A 495 33.21 5.10 6.85
CA GLY A 495 33.86 4.49 5.69
C GLY A 495 33.08 4.67 4.40
N ILE A 496 33.80 4.76 3.27
CA ILE A 496 33.21 4.81 1.92
C ILE A 496 34.04 3.93 0.99
N LYS A 497 33.38 3.04 0.23
CA LYS A 497 33.93 2.43 -1.00
C LYS A 497 33.17 2.96 -2.21
N LEU A 498 33.88 3.70 -3.07
CA LEU A 498 33.33 4.27 -4.30
C LEU A 498 33.57 3.36 -5.52
N SER A 499 32.49 3.06 -6.22
CA SER A 499 32.46 2.24 -7.43
C SER A 499 31.90 3.04 -8.61
N LEU A 500 32.54 2.94 -9.77
CA LEU A 500 32.09 3.59 -11.00
C LEU A 500 31.28 2.60 -11.83
N PHE A 501 30.26 3.09 -12.54
CA PHE A 501 29.56 2.30 -13.56
C PHE A 501 30.21 2.47 -14.94
N GLY A 502 30.21 1.40 -15.73
CA GLY A 502 30.57 1.41 -17.14
C GLY A 502 29.37 1.72 -18.03
N ALA A 503 29.64 1.97 -19.32
CA ALA A 503 28.61 2.26 -20.32
C ALA A 503 27.63 1.11 -20.59
N ASP A 504 27.87 -0.09 -20.04
CA ASP A 504 26.99 -1.25 -20.09
C ASP A 504 26.07 -1.39 -18.86
N GLY A 505 26.08 -0.39 -17.96
CA GLY A 505 25.28 -0.36 -16.74
C GLY A 505 25.77 -1.28 -15.60
N LYS A 506 26.98 -1.86 -15.71
CA LYS A 506 27.60 -2.65 -14.64
C LYS A 506 28.69 -1.84 -13.92
N LEU A 507 29.10 -2.29 -12.74
CA LEU A 507 30.23 -1.69 -12.04
C LEU A 507 31.55 -2.05 -12.75
N ILE A 508 32.46 -1.08 -12.84
CA ILE A 508 33.84 -1.27 -13.31
C ILE A 508 34.64 -1.87 -12.15
N ALA A 509 35.01 -3.13 -12.29
CA ALA A 509 35.85 -3.85 -11.33
C ALA A 509 37.17 -3.11 -11.07
N ASP A 510 37.65 -3.18 -9.83
CA ASP A 510 38.71 -2.30 -9.31
C ASP A 510 40.05 -2.48 -10.04
N ASP A 511 40.32 -3.69 -10.52
CA ASP A 511 41.47 -4.08 -11.34
C ASP A 511 41.42 -3.49 -12.77
N LYS A 512 40.22 -3.27 -13.30
CA LYS A 512 39.94 -2.83 -14.69
C LYS A 512 39.82 -1.31 -14.83
N ARG A 513 39.99 -0.55 -13.74
CA ARG A 513 39.99 0.93 -13.73
C ARG A 513 41.32 1.47 -14.30
N SER A 514 41.25 2.56 -15.05
CA SER A 514 42.46 3.31 -15.45
C SER A 514 43.10 4.05 -14.26
N GLU A 515 44.35 4.49 -14.38
CA GLU A 515 45.03 5.21 -13.30
C GLU A 515 44.37 6.56 -12.98
N GLU A 516 43.80 7.22 -14.00
CA GLU A 516 43.00 8.44 -13.83
C GLU A 516 41.71 8.14 -13.05
N GLN A 517 41.05 7.02 -13.35
CA GLN A 517 39.86 6.58 -12.62
C GLN A 517 40.18 6.21 -11.16
N LYS A 518 41.30 5.54 -10.90
CA LYS A 518 41.77 5.25 -9.53
C LYS A 518 42.04 6.56 -8.76
N SER A 519 42.86 7.45 -9.33
CA SER A 519 43.15 8.75 -8.71
C SER A 519 41.91 9.62 -8.48
N LEU A 520 40.90 9.54 -9.35
CA LEU A 520 39.62 10.23 -9.17
C LEU A 520 38.78 9.59 -8.06
N VAL A 521 38.69 8.27 -8.02
CA VAL A 521 38.02 7.50 -6.95
C VAL A 521 38.59 7.85 -5.58
N ASP A 522 39.92 7.89 -5.46
CA ASP A 522 40.60 8.19 -4.19
C ASP A 522 40.29 9.62 -3.71
N LYS A 523 40.39 10.61 -4.62
CA LYS A 523 40.07 12.02 -4.32
C LYS A 523 38.62 12.23 -3.93
N LEU A 524 37.67 11.62 -4.66
CA LEU A 524 36.24 11.67 -4.33
C LEU A 524 35.95 11.01 -2.98
N THR A 525 36.54 9.84 -2.72
CA THR A 525 36.36 9.10 -1.46
C THR A 525 36.89 9.91 -0.28
N ALA A 526 38.09 10.49 -0.40
CA ALA A 526 38.67 11.36 0.64
C ALA A 526 37.84 12.65 0.86
N GLY A 527 37.36 13.29 -0.21
CA GLY A 527 36.51 14.48 -0.11
C GLY A 527 35.15 14.19 0.57
N LEU A 528 34.49 13.09 0.22
CA LEU A 528 33.24 12.67 0.86
C LEU A 528 33.44 12.25 2.32
N LEU A 529 34.56 11.62 2.69
CA LEU A 529 34.88 11.31 4.08
C LEU A 529 35.19 12.58 4.91
N ALA A 530 35.86 13.57 4.31
CA ALA A 530 36.26 14.79 5.01
C ALA A 530 35.18 15.88 5.07
N SER A 531 34.16 15.85 4.21
CA SER A 531 33.15 16.93 4.11
C SER A 531 31.74 16.46 3.69
N GLY A 532 31.50 15.15 3.61
CA GLY A 532 30.20 14.59 3.24
C GLY A 532 29.68 15.13 1.91
N VAL A 533 28.40 15.46 1.87
CA VAL A 533 27.74 16.04 0.69
C VAL A 533 28.21 17.48 0.36
N GLN A 534 29.00 18.12 1.23
CA GLN A 534 29.60 19.43 1.00
C GLN A 534 31.01 19.35 0.37
N ALA A 535 31.45 18.16 -0.05
CA ALA A 535 32.73 17.98 -0.73
C ALA A 535 32.85 18.91 -1.97
N PRO A 536 33.97 19.64 -2.13
CA PRO A 536 34.19 20.50 -3.28
C PRO A 536 34.30 19.67 -4.56
N ASP A 537 33.84 20.22 -5.69
CA ASP A 537 33.94 19.54 -6.98
C ASP A 537 35.39 19.49 -7.47
N ILE A 538 35.77 18.33 -8.02
CA ILE A 538 37.09 18.15 -8.63
C ILE A 538 37.03 18.77 -10.03
N ALA A 539 37.91 19.73 -10.29
CA ALA A 539 37.95 20.47 -11.56
C ALA A 539 38.11 19.54 -12.77
N GLY A 540 37.24 19.72 -13.78
CA GLY A 540 37.12 18.85 -14.95
C GLY A 540 36.42 17.50 -14.68
N GLN A 541 35.90 17.28 -13.47
CA GLN A 541 35.19 16.08 -13.02
C GLN A 541 33.95 16.43 -12.18
N GLU A 542 33.36 17.62 -12.42
CA GLU A 542 32.21 18.16 -11.70
C GLU A 542 31.00 17.22 -11.80
N ALA A 543 30.78 16.62 -12.97
CA ALA A 543 29.66 15.69 -13.20
C ALA A 543 29.78 14.36 -12.42
N LEU A 544 31.00 13.90 -12.11
CA LEU A 544 31.23 12.73 -11.24
C LEU A 544 31.28 13.14 -9.76
N SER A 545 31.73 14.35 -9.46
CA SER A 545 31.69 14.92 -8.10
C SER A 545 30.25 15.12 -7.62
N ALA A 546 29.36 15.65 -8.48
CA ALA A 546 27.93 15.73 -8.24
C ALA A 546 27.27 14.35 -8.10
N ALA A 547 27.64 13.37 -8.95
CA ALA A 547 27.14 12.00 -8.85
C ALA A 547 27.56 11.34 -7.51
N ALA A 548 28.81 11.51 -7.07
CA ALA A 548 29.30 10.97 -5.81
C ALA A 548 28.56 11.60 -4.60
N LYS A 549 28.31 12.90 -4.62
CA LYS A 549 27.48 13.60 -3.60
C LYS A 549 26.02 13.14 -3.61
N ALA A 550 25.42 12.91 -4.79
CA ALA A 550 24.07 12.37 -4.91
C ALA A 550 23.96 10.92 -4.40
N ALA A 551 24.95 10.08 -4.72
CA ALA A 551 25.03 8.71 -4.23
C ALA A 551 25.21 8.64 -2.69
N LEU A 552 25.97 9.56 -2.09
CA LEU A 552 26.05 9.67 -0.62
C LEU A 552 24.72 10.13 -0.01
N THR A 553 24.04 11.11 -0.63
CA THR A 553 22.71 11.56 -0.20
C THR A 553 21.69 10.41 -0.20
N ASP A 554 21.72 9.57 -1.24
CA ASP A 554 20.86 8.37 -1.32
C ASP A 554 21.22 7.33 -0.25
N ALA A 555 22.52 7.06 -0.02
CA ALA A 555 22.96 6.14 1.04
C ALA A 555 22.51 6.58 2.43
N LEU A 556 22.63 7.87 2.75
CA LEU A 556 22.14 8.45 4.01
C LEU A 556 20.61 8.39 4.12
N THR A 557 19.89 8.49 3.00
CA THR A 557 18.42 8.34 3.01
C THR A 557 17.99 6.89 3.19
N ASN A 558 18.71 5.93 2.58
CA ASN A 558 18.53 4.49 2.80
C ASN A 558 18.82 4.09 4.26
N ALA A 559 19.72 4.83 4.93
CA ALA A 559 20.06 4.66 6.34
C ALA A 559 19.14 5.43 7.31
N SER A 560 18.34 6.40 6.86
CA SER A 560 17.54 7.23 7.75
C SER A 560 16.46 6.42 8.48
N LYS A 561 16.27 6.69 9.78
CA LYS A 561 15.16 6.15 10.59
C LYS A 561 13.80 6.79 10.25
N VAL A 562 13.78 7.87 9.46
CA VAL A 562 12.54 8.53 9.02
C VAL A 562 11.91 7.77 7.85
N GLN A 563 10.57 7.71 7.79
CA GLN A 563 9.85 7.17 6.64
C GLN A 563 9.71 8.25 5.55
N GLY A 564 10.14 7.95 4.33
CA GLY A 564 9.99 8.83 3.17
C GLY A 564 8.53 8.99 2.73
N THR A 565 8.22 10.13 2.11
CA THR A 565 6.86 10.51 1.65
C THR A 565 6.36 9.72 0.44
N TYR A 566 7.26 9.09 -0.32
CA TYR A 566 6.95 8.29 -1.51
C TYR A 566 7.41 6.84 -1.35
N LYS A 567 6.62 5.92 -1.92
CA LYS A 567 6.88 4.48 -2.04
C LYS A 567 7.91 4.25 -3.16
N ASP A 568 8.84 3.33 -2.94
CA ASP A 568 9.89 3.02 -3.92
C ASP A 568 9.43 1.96 -4.94
N GLY A 569 9.57 2.25 -6.23
CA GLY A 569 9.18 1.35 -7.31
C GLY A 569 9.01 2.07 -8.66
N THR A 570 8.50 1.34 -9.65
CA THR A 570 8.18 1.91 -10.99
C THR A 570 6.69 2.16 -11.09
N PHE A 571 6.30 3.40 -11.37
CA PHE A 571 4.93 3.87 -11.45
C PHE A 571 4.57 4.27 -12.88
N THR A 572 3.56 3.61 -13.45
CA THR A 572 3.02 3.93 -14.78
C THR A 572 1.90 4.96 -14.68
N ALA A 573 2.06 6.07 -15.39
CA ALA A 573 1.07 7.13 -15.47
C ALA A 573 1.00 7.74 -16.89
N TYR A 574 -0.05 8.52 -17.13
CA TYR A 574 -0.38 9.06 -18.44
C TYR A 574 -0.69 10.56 -18.36
N GLY A 575 -0.27 11.28 -19.40
CA GLY A 575 -0.67 12.66 -19.63
C GLY A 575 -2.10 12.76 -20.13
N ASP A 576 -2.55 13.97 -20.41
CA ASP A 576 -3.90 14.17 -20.96
C ASP A 576 -4.01 13.67 -22.40
N ALA A 577 -5.08 12.93 -22.65
CA ALA A 577 -5.39 12.26 -23.90
C ALA A 577 -6.22 13.15 -24.84
N TYR A 578 -6.16 12.82 -26.13
CA TYR A 578 -6.98 13.41 -27.18
C TYR A 578 -7.27 12.37 -28.27
N ASP A 579 -7.90 12.78 -29.39
CA ASP A 579 -8.39 11.90 -30.47
C ASP A 579 -7.33 11.02 -31.18
N LYS A 580 -6.05 11.21 -30.83
CA LYS A 580 -4.89 10.48 -31.39
C LYS A 580 -4.08 9.75 -30.31
N GLY A 581 -4.66 9.52 -29.12
CA GLY A 581 -4.04 8.79 -28.02
C GLY A 581 -3.53 9.69 -26.88
N THR A 582 -2.54 9.21 -26.13
CA THR A 582 -1.92 9.97 -25.03
C THR A 582 -0.38 9.80 -24.99
N ASN A 583 0.25 10.42 -24.01
CA ASN A 583 1.66 10.29 -23.65
C ASN A 583 1.77 9.47 -22.35
N LYS A 584 2.75 8.57 -22.26
CA LYS A 584 2.98 7.65 -21.14
C LYS A 584 4.34 7.92 -20.51
N ALA A 585 4.40 7.89 -19.18
CA ALA A 585 5.65 7.80 -18.42
C ALA A 585 5.62 6.56 -17.52
N ASP A 586 6.69 5.76 -17.56
CA ASP A 586 7.03 4.81 -16.51
C ASP A 586 8.18 5.40 -15.70
N VAL A 587 7.92 5.83 -14.47
CA VAL A 587 8.89 6.53 -13.62
C VAL A 587 9.33 5.60 -12.50
N THR A 588 10.62 5.30 -12.40
CA THR A 588 11.18 4.61 -11.24
C THR A 588 11.59 5.64 -10.19
N LEU A 589 10.95 5.55 -9.03
CA LEU A 589 11.26 6.35 -7.85
C LEU A 589 12.01 5.51 -6.81
N ARG A 590 13.04 6.13 -6.23
CA ARG A 590 13.76 5.65 -5.03
C ARG A 590 13.99 6.83 -4.11
N ASN A 591 13.62 6.76 -2.83
CA ASN A 591 13.70 7.87 -1.89
C ASN A 591 13.04 9.17 -2.38
N GLY A 592 11.95 9.04 -3.17
CA GLY A 592 11.31 10.16 -3.85
C GLY A 592 12.13 10.80 -4.99
N LYS A 593 13.27 10.23 -5.38
CA LYS A 593 14.08 10.67 -6.52
C LYS A 593 13.74 9.91 -7.80
N ILE A 594 13.71 10.59 -8.94
CA ILE A 594 13.63 9.96 -10.27
C ILE A 594 14.98 9.30 -10.59
N VAL A 595 15.00 7.97 -10.68
CA VAL A 595 16.22 7.18 -10.95
C VAL A 595 16.15 6.37 -12.25
N ASN A 596 14.98 6.32 -12.88
CA ASN A 596 14.78 5.92 -14.27
C ASN A 596 13.47 6.55 -14.78
N VAL A 597 13.38 6.85 -16.08
CA VAL A 597 12.15 7.36 -16.70
C VAL A 597 12.05 6.96 -18.18
N ALA A 598 11.08 6.10 -18.48
CA ALA A 598 10.76 5.72 -19.85
C ALA A 598 9.55 6.52 -20.35
N LEU A 599 9.76 7.34 -21.38
CA LEU A 599 8.75 8.20 -21.99
C LEU A 599 8.33 7.63 -23.36
N SER A 600 7.03 7.56 -23.62
CA SER A 600 6.50 7.05 -24.91
C SER A 600 5.19 7.74 -25.32
N ARG A 601 4.85 7.67 -26.61
CA ARG A 601 3.62 8.25 -27.17
C ARG A 601 2.74 7.10 -27.65
N VAL A 602 1.63 6.86 -26.96
CA VAL A 602 0.74 5.71 -27.21
C VAL A 602 -0.49 6.08 -28.03
N GLY A 603 -0.85 5.26 -29.01
CA GLY A 603 -2.03 5.44 -29.86
C GLY A 603 -3.37 5.23 -29.12
N MET A 604 -4.49 5.37 -29.83
CA MET A 604 -5.84 5.10 -29.26
C MET A 604 -6.01 3.63 -28.83
N ASN A 605 -5.26 2.72 -29.43
CA ASN A 605 -5.14 1.31 -29.02
C ASN A 605 -4.28 1.08 -27.75
N MET A 606 -3.73 2.14 -27.13
CA MET A 606 -2.76 2.07 -26.03
C MET A 606 -1.50 1.26 -26.38
N VAL A 607 -1.06 1.31 -27.64
CA VAL A 607 0.22 0.76 -28.11
C VAL A 607 1.20 1.90 -28.37
N ASP A 608 2.47 1.75 -27.99
CA ASP A 608 3.52 2.73 -28.30
C ASP A 608 3.69 2.88 -29.82
N LEU A 609 3.67 4.12 -30.29
CA LEU A 609 3.83 4.45 -31.70
C LEU A 609 5.31 4.38 -32.12
N GLY A 610 6.26 4.60 -31.20
CA GLY A 610 7.69 4.65 -31.48
C GLY A 610 8.02 5.54 -32.69
N LYS A 611 8.58 4.94 -33.75
CA LYS A 611 8.90 5.64 -35.03
C LYS A 611 7.68 6.20 -35.77
N SER A 612 6.46 5.83 -35.38
CA SER A 612 5.19 6.32 -35.91
C SER A 612 4.64 7.53 -35.13
N ALA A 613 5.30 7.96 -34.04
CA ALA A 613 5.00 9.22 -33.37
C ALA A 613 5.46 10.42 -34.22
N TYR A 614 5.00 11.63 -33.90
CA TYR A 614 5.47 12.86 -34.55
C TYR A 614 6.99 13.01 -34.43
N ALA A 615 7.66 13.49 -35.48
CA ALA A 615 9.12 13.54 -35.54
C ALA A 615 9.72 14.47 -34.46
N GLU A 616 8.97 15.48 -34.07
CA GLU A 616 9.27 16.43 -33.00
C GLU A 616 9.21 15.74 -31.63
N VAL A 617 8.22 14.85 -31.44
CA VAL A 617 8.08 14.06 -30.20
C VAL A 617 9.19 13.00 -30.10
N GLN A 618 9.57 12.36 -31.23
CA GLN A 618 10.71 11.45 -31.27
C GLN A 618 12.03 12.16 -30.91
N LYS A 619 12.23 13.42 -31.32
CA LYS A 619 13.38 14.25 -30.93
C LYS A 619 13.30 14.74 -29.48
N ALA A 620 12.10 15.02 -28.97
CA ALA A 620 11.88 15.54 -27.62
C ALA A 620 12.05 14.48 -26.52
N ILE A 621 11.66 13.23 -26.77
CA ILE A 621 11.72 12.15 -25.75
C ILE A 621 13.11 12.00 -25.10
N PRO A 622 14.23 11.88 -25.85
CA PRO A 622 15.57 11.79 -25.24
C PRO A 622 15.97 13.02 -24.41
N VAL A 623 15.57 14.22 -24.86
CA VAL A 623 15.84 15.47 -24.14
C VAL A 623 15.08 15.49 -22.82
N LEU A 624 13.77 15.22 -22.85
CA LEU A 624 12.92 15.18 -21.67
C LEU A 624 13.35 14.10 -20.67
N THR A 625 13.73 12.91 -21.14
CA THR A 625 14.29 11.84 -20.28
C THR A 625 15.55 12.33 -19.55
N ALA A 626 16.47 12.99 -20.25
CA ALA A 626 17.66 13.57 -19.63
C ALA A 626 17.32 14.69 -18.61
N SER A 627 16.39 15.57 -18.96
CA SER A 627 15.93 16.66 -18.08
C SER A 627 15.24 16.16 -16.81
N PHE A 628 14.35 15.17 -16.89
CA PHE A 628 13.70 14.60 -15.70
C PHE A 628 14.68 13.85 -14.79
N LEU A 629 15.67 13.13 -15.35
CA LEU A 629 16.72 12.47 -14.56
C LEU A 629 17.65 13.48 -13.86
N ALA A 630 17.95 14.60 -14.52
CA ALA A 630 18.75 15.69 -13.94
C ALA A 630 17.98 16.48 -12.88
N ALA A 631 16.69 16.76 -13.10
CA ALA A 631 15.82 17.44 -12.15
C ALA A 631 15.57 16.60 -10.89
N GLY A 632 15.34 15.30 -11.05
CA GLY A 632 15.46 14.30 -9.99
C GLY A 632 14.42 14.34 -8.86
N THR A 633 13.58 15.37 -8.70
CA THR A 633 12.45 15.41 -7.75
C THR A 633 11.13 15.75 -8.44
N ARG A 634 10.02 15.68 -7.70
CA ARG A 634 8.69 16.08 -8.20
C ARG A 634 8.67 17.57 -8.56
N GLU A 635 9.26 18.40 -7.71
CA GLU A 635 9.33 19.85 -7.82
C GLU A 635 10.21 20.23 -9.02
N GLY A 636 11.43 19.68 -9.10
CA GLY A 636 12.29 19.90 -10.26
C GLY A 636 11.68 19.38 -11.57
N ALA A 637 10.89 18.30 -11.53
CA ALA A 637 10.12 17.85 -12.69
C ALA A 637 9.03 18.85 -13.12
N GLN A 638 8.53 19.72 -12.21
CA GLN A 638 7.69 20.86 -12.55
C GLN A 638 8.46 22.05 -13.14
N ASP A 639 9.78 22.08 -13.02
CA ASP A 639 10.63 23.10 -13.66
C ASP A 639 11.20 22.66 -15.02
N VAL A 640 11.02 21.39 -15.43
CA VAL A 640 11.48 20.89 -16.74
C VAL A 640 10.77 21.62 -17.90
N ASP A 641 11.56 22.21 -18.78
CA ASP A 641 11.11 22.95 -19.96
C ASP A 641 10.41 22.08 -21.01
N ALA A 642 9.49 22.71 -21.75
CA ALA A 642 8.81 22.08 -22.88
C ALA A 642 9.63 22.21 -24.17
N VAL A 643 9.88 21.08 -24.86
CA VAL A 643 10.69 21.07 -26.08
C VAL A 643 9.92 21.73 -27.24
N SER A 644 10.56 22.70 -27.90
CA SER A 644 9.96 23.41 -29.04
C SER A 644 9.56 22.45 -30.17
N GLY A 645 8.39 22.70 -30.78
CA GLY A 645 7.75 21.79 -31.74
C GLY A 645 7.03 20.59 -31.12
N ALA A 646 7.35 20.21 -29.87
CA ALA A 646 6.74 19.09 -29.15
C ALA A 646 5.92 19.51 -27.91
N THR A 647 5.75 20.82 -27.68
CA THR A 647 5.26 21.44 -26.44
C THR A 647 4.05 20.75 -25.79
N SER A 648 3.02 20.42 -26.56
CA SER A 648 1.82 19.72 -26.04
C SER A 648 2.16 18.31 -25.49
N SER A 649 3.05 17.57 -26.15
CA SER A 649 3.48 16.25 -25.66
C SER A 649 4.49 16.38 -24.51
N SER A 650 5.34 17.42 -24.50
CA SER A 650 6.19 17.72 -23.33
C SER A 650 5.36 17.97 -22.07
N ASN A 651 4.33 18.83 -22.17
CA ASN A 651 3.43 19.12 -21.04
C ASN A 651 2.65 17.88 -20.60
N ALA A 652 2.21 17.04 -21.54
CA ALA A 652 1.54 15.77 -21.21
C ALA A 652 2.50 14.75 -20.55
N LEU A 653 3.75 14.65 -20.97
CA LEU A 653 4.77 13.80 -20.32
C LEU A 653 5.12 14.32 -18.91
N LYS A 654 5.19 15.64 -18.74
CA LYS A 654 5.36 16.31 -17.43
C LYS A 654 4.20 16.02 -16.47
N ALA A 655 2.96 16.11 -16.96
CA ALA A 655 1.77 15.68 -16.21
C ALA A 655 1.78 14.18 -15.89
N ALA A 656 2.29 13.32 -16.79
CA ALA A 656 2.47 11.90 -16.52
C ALA A 656 3.49 11.66 -15.39
N VAL A 657 4.61 12.39 -15.35
CA VAL A 657 5.60 12.30 -14.27
C VAL A 657 5.02 12.74 -12.93
N ASP A 658 4.22 13.80 -12.87
CA ASP A 658 3.55 14.19 -11.62
C ASP A 658 2.54 13.15 -11.13
N ARG A 659 1.73 12.61 -12.05
CA ARG A 659 0.77 11.55 -11.76
C ARG A 659 1.48 10.27 -11.30
N ALA A 660 2.69 10.00 -11.77
CA ALA A 660 3.50 8.89 -11.26
C ALA A 660 3.95 9.12 -9.80
N TYR A 661 4.35 10.35 -9.43
CA TYR A 661 4.57 10.73 -8.04
C TYR A 661 3.29 10.62 -7.18
N GLY A 662 2.15 11.06 -7.71
CA GLY A 662 0.86 10.96 -7.02
C GLY A 662 0.43 9.52 -6.69
N LYS A 663 0.78 8.55 -7.56
CA LYS A 663 0.61 7.09 -7.32
C LYS A 663 1.60 6.53 -6.29
N ALA A 664 2.69 7.24 -6.02
CA ALA A 664 3.73 6.83 -5.10
C ALA A 664 3.54 7.38 -3.68
N GLU A 665 2.66 8.37 -3.45
CA GLU A 665 2.42 8.97 -2.12
C GLU A 665 2.16 7.88 -1.05
N VAL A 666 2.90 7.90 0.06
CA VAL A 666 2.72 6.96 1.19
C VAL A 666 1.40 7.27 1.90
N THR A 667 1.26 8.52 2.34
CA THR A 667 -0.01 9.13 2.78
C THR A 667 -0.56 9.94 1.61
N GLU A 668 -1.60 9.40 0.96
CA GLU A 668 -2.23 10.02 -0.20
C GLU A 668 -2.94 11.33 0.15
N THR A 669 -2.53 12.44 -0.47
CA THR A 669 -3.21 13.73 -0.30
C THR A 669 -4.67 13.61 -0.72
N ASP A 670 -5.56 13.91 0.24
CA ASP A 670 -7.03 13.95 0.20
C ASP A 670 -7.74 12.67 -0.25
N LYS A 671 -6.99 11.57 -0.44
CA LYS A 671 -7.47 10.26 -0.92
C LYS A 671 -8.42 10.34 -2.11
N ALA A 672 -8.04 11.22 -3.04
CA ALA A 672 -8.64 11.37 -4.35
C ALA A 672 -8.62 10.04 -5.12
N ALA A 673 -9.79 9.55 -5.56
CA ALA A 673 -9.89 8.31 -6.31
C ALA A 673 -9.19 8.40 -7.68
N TYR A 674 -9.37 9.52 -8.40
CA TYR A 674 -8.78 9.75 -9.72
C TYR A 674 -8.03 11.07 -9.74
N PHE A 675 -6.98 11.14 -10.55
CA PHE A 675 -6.42 12.41 -11.00
C PHE A 675 -7.45 13.14 -11.87
N ASP A 676 -7.45 14.46 -11.84
CA ASP A 676 -8.19 15.26 -12.82
C ASP A 676 -7.42 15.33 -14.15
N GLY A 677 -8.16 15.29 -15.26
CA GLY A 677 -7.59 15.22 -16.60
C GLY A 677 -8.48 14.51 -17.62
N ILE A 678 -7.86 14.12 -18.74
CA ILE A 678 -8.49 13.30 -19.78
C ILE A 678 -7.65 12.04 -19.96
N PHE A 679 -8.25 10.89 -19.74
CA PHE A 679 -7.59 9.59 -19.80
C PHE A 679 -8.22 8.71 -20.86
N ILE A 680 -7.48 7.70 -21.34
CA ILE A 680 -7.99 6.73 -22.31
C ILE A 680 -7.67 5.31 -21.88
N GLY A 681 -8.52 4.37 -22.29
CA GLY A 681 -8.30 2.95 -22.20
C GLY A 681 -8.84 2.25 -23.44
N ALA A 682 -8.38 1.04 -23.69
CA ALA A 682 -8.82 0.22 -24.81
C ALA A 682 -9.27 -1.17 -24.33
N SER A 683 -10.19 -1.79 -25.07
CA SER A 683 -10.59 -3.19 -24.90
C SER A 683 -9.39 -4.12 -25.01
N VAL A 684 -9.51 -5.36 -24.51
CA VAL A 684 -8.41 -6.34 -24.55
C VAL A 684 -7.95 -6.59 -25.99
N ASP A 685 -8.89 -6.67 -26.93
CA ASP A 685 -8.64 -6.88 -28.36
C ASP A 685 -8.27 -5.60 -29.16
N LYS A 686 -8.16 -4.45 -28.48
CA LYS A 686 -7.84 -3.13 -29.06
C LYS A 686 -8.84 -2.58 -30.09
N THR A 687 -10.03 -3.16 -30.24
CA THR A 687 -11.04 -2.70 -31.22
C THR A 687 -11.92 -1.55 -30.73
N VAL A 688 -11.97 -1.29 -29.41
CA VAL A 688 -12.70 -0.16 -28.82
C VAL A 688 -11.78 0.63 -27.89
N ASN A 689 -11.81 1.95 -27.99
CA ASN A 689 -11.24 2.88 -27.03
C ASN A 689 -12.37 3.66 -26.35
N VAL A 690 -12.20 3.96 -25.06
CA VAL A 690 -13.01 4.95 -24.36
C VAL A 690 -12.11 5.97 -23.70
N MET A 691 -12.38 7.23 -24.00
CA MET A 691 -11.84 8.41 -23.34
C MET A 691 -12.74 8.76 -22.15
N VAL A 692 -12.15 9.08 -21.01
CA VAL A 692 -12.83 9.44 -19.77
C VAL A 692 -12.27 10.77 -19.29
N THR A 693 -13.13 11.77 -19.12
CA THR A 693 -12.76 13.02 -18.46
C THR A 693 -13.05 12.90 -16.97
N THR A 694 -12.07 13.25 -16.14
CA THR A 694 -12.17 13.32 -14.69
C THR A 694 -12.08 14.76 -14.22
N LYS A 695 -12.97 15.14 -13.30
CA LYS A 695 -13.02 16.45 -12.65
C LYS A 695 -13.46 16.30 -11.20
N TYR A 696 -12.88 17.06 -10.29
CA TYR A 696 -13.12 16.94 -8.84
C TYR A 696 -12.89 15.50 -8.34
N ASN A 697 -11.86 14.85 -8.91
CA ASN A 697 -11.42 13.49 -8.65
C ASN A 697 -12.47 12.40 -8.96
N VAL A 698 -13.47 12.70 -9.79
CA VAL A 698 -14.49 11.75 -10.24
C VAL A 698 -14.66 11.74 -11.77
N PRO A 699 -15.03 10.59 -12.40
CA PRO A 699 -15.33 10.53 -13.83
C PRO A 699 -16.63 11.27 -14.15
N VAL A 700 -16.61 12.26 -15.05
CA VAL A 700 -17.76 13.14 -15.35
C VAL A 700 -18.34 12.99 -16.75
N THR A 701 -17.51 12.71 -17.76
CA THR A 701 -17.93 12.47 -19.16
C THR A 701 -17.09 11.38 -19.80
N MET A 702 -17.65 10.69 -20.81
CA MET A 702 -16.94 9.66 -21.58
C MET A 702 -17.16 9.87 -23.09
N ALA A 703 -16.21 9.44 -23.91
CA ALA A 703 -16.30 9.41 -25.37
C ALA A 703 -15.80 8.07 -25.92
N VAL A 704 -16.57 7.44 -26.82
CA VAL A 704 -16.33 6.09 -27.36
C VAL A 704 -15.81 6.19 -28.79
N TYR A 705 -14.70 5.50 -29.06
CA TYR A 705 -14.05 5.42 -30.37
C TYR A 705 -13.87 3.97 -30.77
N TYR A 706 -14.44 3.57 -31.91
CA TYR A 706 -14.16 2.28 -32.52
C TYR A 706 -12.92 2.37 -33.39
N LEU A 707 -12.07 1.35 -33.36
CA LEU A 707 -10.77 1.35 -34.01
C LEU A 707 -10.71 0.40 -35.22
N ASP A 708 -9.79 0.68 -36.14
CA ASP A 708 -9.40 -0.20 -37.25
C ASP A 708 -8.29 -1.19 -36.84
N ASP A 709 -7.87 -2.04 -37.79
CA ASP A 709 -6.78 -3.01 -37.62
C ASP A 709 -5.41 -2.37 -37.28
N LYS A 710 -5.28 -1.06 -37.47
CA LYS A 710 -4.08 -0.25 -37.24
C LYS A 710 -4.22 0.63 -35.98
N GLY A 711 -5.30 0.48 -35.22
CA GLY A 711 -5.58 1.23 -33.99
C GLY A 711 -5.98 2.70 -34.21
N LYS A 712 -6.41 3.07 -35.42
CA LYS A 712 -6.93 4.41 -35.75
C LYS A 712 -8.45 4.45 -35.63
N VAL A 713 -9.00 5.64 -35.37
CA VAL A 713 -10.46 5.83 -35.27
C VAL A 713 -11.17 5.53 -36.59
N ARG A 714 -12.15 4.63 -36.55
CA ARG A 714 -13.08 4.32 -37.64
C ARG A 714 -14.35 5.17 -37.48
N TYR A 715 -14.78 5.81 -38.57
CA TYR A 715 -16.00 6.63 -38.62
C TYR A 715 -17.22 5.91 -39.22
N ASN A 716 -16.99 4.87 -40.03
CA ASN A 716 -18.05 4.03 -40.59
C ASN A 716 -18.46 3.00 -39.53
N LEU A 717 -19.45 3.37 -38.70
CA LEU A 717 -19.97 2.55 -37.60
C LEU A 717 -21.24 1.78 -38.01
N THR A 718 -21.53 0.69 -37.32
CA THR A 718 -22.84 -0.01 -37.43
C THR A 718 -23.90 0.64 -36.54
N ASP A 719 -25.18 0.34 -36.78
CA ASP A 719 -26.29 0.87 -35.96
C ASP A 719 -26.16 0.45 -34.48
N ASP A 720 -25.75 -0.79 -34.19
CA ASP A 720 -25.50 -1.26 -32.83
C ASP A 720 -24.29 -0.55 -32.17
N GLU A 721 -23.25 -0.20 -32.94
CA GLU A 721 -22.12 0.61 -32.46
C GLU A 721 -22.53 2.06 -32.18
N LEU A 722 -23.35 2.66 -33.04
CA LEU A 722 -23.92 3.99 -32.84
C LEU A 722 -24.80 4.05 -31.58
N LEU A 723 -25.62 3.02 -31.34
CA LEU A 723 -26.46 2.92 -30.15
C LEU A 723 -25.64 2.75 -28.86
N VAL A 724 -24.60 1.91 -28.85
CA VAL A 724 -23.72 1.74 -27.69
C VAL A 724 -22.90 3.01 -27.41
N LYS A 725 -22.42 3.69 -28.45
CA LYS A 725 -21.75 4.98 -28.34
C LYS A 725 -22.66 6.05 -27.74
N TYR A 726 -23.86 6.24 -28.30
CA TYR A 726 -24.83 7.22 -27.83
C TYR A 726 -25.23 6.99 -26.36
N GLU A 727 -25.50 5.75 -25.97
CA GLU A 727 -25.84 5.40 -24.58
C GLU A 727 -24.71 5.71 -23.59
N ILE A 728 -23.44 5.54 -23.97
CA ILE A 728 -22.32 5.92 -23.11
C ILE A 728 -22.15 7.44 -23.08
N GLU A 729 -22.12 8.11 -24.23
CA GLU A 729 -21.76 9.53 -24.33
C GLU A 729 -22.83 10.48 -23.76
N ASN A 730 -24.11 10.10 -23.85
CA ASN A 730 -25.23 10.97 -23.47
C ASN A 730 -25.77 10.73 -22.04
N THR A 731 -25.15 9.86 -21.23
CA THR A 731 -25.63 9.53 -19.86
C THR A 731 -25.13 10.46 -18.76
N SER A 732 -24.48 11.57 -19.09
CA SER A 732 -24.07 12.61 -18.14
C SER A 732 -24.16 14.01 -18.74
N ASN A 733 -24.46 15.01 -17.90
CA ASN A 733 -24.37 16.43 -18.24
C ASN A 733 -23.02 17.06 -17.82
N GLY A 734 -22.05 16.24 -17.42
CA GLY A 734 -20.71 16.67 -17.02
C GLY A 734 -20.59 17.33 -15.64
N LYS A 735 -21.66 17.35 -14.83
CA LYS A 735 -21.70 17.99 -13.50
C LYS A 735 -21.65 17.01 -12.32
N GLY A 736 -21.45 15.72 -12.56
CA GLY A 736 -21.41 14.68 -11.53
C GLY A 736 -20.92 13.34 -12.09
N LEU A 737 -20.93 12.32 -11.23
CA LEU A 737 -20.44 10.99 -11.58
C LEU A 737 -21.15 10.41 -12.81
N HIS A 738 -20.37 10.05 -13.82
CA HIS A 738 -20.82 9.38 -15.02
C HIS A 738 -21.52 8.05 -14.70
N LYS A 739 -22.58 7.68 -15.43
CA LYS A 739 -23.31 6.40 -15.23
C LYS A 739 -22.38 5.18 -15.20
N TYR A 740 -21.37 5.17 -16.06
CA TYR A 740 -20.37 4.11 -16.17
C TYR A 740 -19.06 4.41 -15.40
N GLY A 741 -18.99 5.52 -14.67
CA GLY A 741 -17.84 5.92 -13.85
C GLY A 741 -17.63 5.07 -12.59
N TYR A 742 -18.61 4.25 -12.20
CA TYR A 742 -18.48 3.28 -11.11
C TYR A 742 -19.13 1.94 -11.49
N ARG A 743 -18.40 0.83 -11.28
CA ARG A 743 -18.87 -0.55 -11.54
C ARG A 743 -19.52 -0.77 -12.92
N ALA A 744 -18.90 -0.25 -13.97
CA ALA A 744 -19.37 -0.41 -15.35
C ALA A 744 -19.66 -1.88 -15.73
N ALA A 745 -20.83 -2.10 -16.32
CA ALA A 745 -21.35 -3.40 -16.75
C ALA A 745 -21.95 -3.32 -18.18
N ALA A 746 -21.89 -4.44 -18.91
CA ALA A 746 -22.39 -4.52 -20.28
C ALA A 746 -23.92 -4.39 -20.37
N PHE A 747 -24.42 -3.89 -21.50
CA PHE A 747 -25.82 -3.57 -21.75
C PHE A 747 -26.18 -3.75 -23.23
N GLY A 748 -27.47 -3.85 -23.55
CA GLY A 748 -27.94 -3.93 -24.94
C GLY A 748 -29.28 -4.65 -25.06
N ALA A 749 -30.09 -4.24 -26.04
CA ALA A 749 -31.37 -4.88 -26.36
C ALA A 749 -31.18 -6.22 -27.09
N ASN A 750 -30.11 -6.36 -27.87
CA ASN A 750 -29.72 -7.58 -28.56
C ASN A 750 -28.32 -8.05 -28.10
N ASP A 751 -27.87 -9.23 -28.55
CA ASP A 751 -26.58 -9.79 -28.12
C ASP A 751 -25.35 -9.14 -28.78
N ALA A 752 -25.52 -8.51 -29.96
CA ALA A 752 -24.47 -7.73 -30.60
C ALA A 752 -24.13 -6.47 -29.78
N GLN A 753 -25.13 -5.70 -29.35
CA GLN A 753 -24.99 -4.55 -28.45
C GLN A 753 -24.35 -4.95 -27.11
N LYS A 754 -24.71 -6.10 -26.55
CA LYS A 754 -24.07 -6.63 -25.32
C LYS A 754 -22.58 -6.95 -25.54
N ALA A 755 -22.22 -7.54 -26.68
CA ALA A 755 -20.82 -7.82 -27.02
C ALA A 755 -20.02 -6.53 -27.28
N ILE A 756 -20.60 -5.56 -27.99
CA ILE A 756 -19.99 -4.26 -28.28
C ILE A 756 -19.81 -3.44 -26.99
N SER A 757 -20.82 -3.38 -26.12
CA SER A 757 -20.74 -2.66 -24.85
C SER A 757 -19.83 -3.34 -23.83
N ALA A 758 -19.68 -4.68 -23.86
CA ALA A 758 -18.69 -5.37 -23.05
C ALA A 758 -17.27 -4.87 -23.33
N LYS A 759 -16.89 -4.72 -24.62
CA LYS A 759 -15.60 -4.13 -25.01
C LYS A 759 -15.47 -2.66 -24.59
N ALA A 760 -16.54 -1.87 -24.72
CA ALA A 760 -16.54 -0.49 -24.22
C ALA A 760 -16.36 -0.43 -22.69
N VAL A 761 -16.93 -1.39 -21.94
CA VAL A 761 -16.79 -1.53 -20.49
C VAL A 761 -15.39 -2.00 -20.07
N GLU A 762 -14.72 -2.84 -20.86
CA GLU A 762 -13.28 -3.12 -20.69
C GLU A 762 -12.45 -1.84 -20.88
N ALA A 763 -12.69 -1.11 -21.97
CA ALA A 763 -12.00 0.14 -22.27
C ALA A 763 -12.20 1.21 -21.18
N ILE A 764 -13.42 1.34 -20.63
CA ILE A 764 -13.74 2.20 -19.48
C ILE A 764 -12.92 1.78 -18.25
N LYS A 765 -12.84 0.49 -17.93
CA LYS A 765 -12.05 0.00 -16.79
C LYS A 765 -10.55 0.31 -16.98
N ALA A 766 -10.01 0.12 -18.18
CA ALA A 766 -8.63 0.47 -18.51
C ALA A 766 -8.37 2.00 -18.45
N ALA A 767 -9.36 2.82 -18.83
CA ALA A 767 -9.27 4.27 -18.73
C ALA A 767 -9.29 4.74 -17.27
N LEU A 768 -10.14 4.13 -16.44
CA LEU A 768 -10.22 4.40 -15.00
C LEU A 768 -8.95 3.94 -14.25
N GLU A 769 -8.28 2.86 -14.68
CA GLU A 769 -6.96 2.50 -14.14
C GLU A 769 -5.85 3.48 -14.57
N SER A 770 -5.96 4.00 -15.80
CA SER A 770 -5.03 5.02 -16.31
C SER A 770 -5.22 6.37 -15.60
N ALA A 771 -6.45 6.71 -15.24
CA ALA A 771 -6.85 7.92 -14.49
C ALA A 771 -6.64 7.82 -12.97
N GLY A 772 -6.46 6.62 -12.44
CA GLY A 772 -6.49 6.39 -11.01
C GLY A 772 -5.27 6.94 -10.29
N LYS A 773 -5.49 7.42 -9.06
CA LYS A 773 -4.43 7.54 -8.05
C LYS A 773 -4.12 6.15 -7.48
#